data_AF-A0A8T0CP38-F1
#
_entry.id   AF-A0A8T0CP38-F1
#
_cell.length_a   1.000
_cell.length_b   1.000
_cell.length_c   1.000
_cell.angle_alpha   90.00
_cell.angle_beta   90.00
_cell.angle_gamma   90.00
#
_symmetry.space_group_name_H-M   'P 1'
#
loop_
_entity.id
_entity.type
_entity.pdbx_description
1 polymer ?
#
loop_
_entity_poly.entity_id
_entity_poly.type
_entity_poly.pdbx_seq_one_letter_code
_entity_poly.pdbx_strand_id
1 'polypeptide(L)'
;MQECLCVLVVDDSEEISTSSQEFLRYLLSFGKIETVERDIAEMLSRLIEKLPKMVLEDEDSFALSSAQQLLVVMYFSGPRLVVDRLLHSPVTAARFFDVLAMCLGQHSVFAGSLEKLVLARSFSMGYIHSVAELKSQSHLTRDYQSALTAAQHEGAQVKEIGYLQENIEKSSELPRMPPWFVNVGSQKLYQTLAQIVRLGGLSLLADSRYEGHLSAIADIPLGYLRKLVSEIRIRDYNKESWQSWYYRTGSGQLLRQASTAVCILNEMIFGLSDKALENLEQMFPKSTVSGDELEKLNSGLDDGHFPTCRPHEPSTWNLARENSDESQLIDCIGRILHEYVSPEVWNFSPGQGSSHDGKDEDLPLHFLHDAAMLHQVIIEGIGIFNVCLGKGFAFSGFMHSSLYLLLENLVSPNFHVRAAADAVLRVITKTSGYLSVGQLVLENADYVIDSICQQLRHLDLHPHVPSVLAAMLSYIGVAQKMLPLLEEPMRSVSLELEILGRYQHPDLTIPFLKAVAEIAKSLKREAFLLPTEAESFLQHVKVKILEKEQRCRTESGQSSRLYHEEGASYCTHSDVAGCHFADSSMHKELEEITFKLNSSKRYRRTIGSITASCLVTATPLLASSKQPMCLVALDILEDGILALANVEAAYRHETQAKEAIEEFIQSCSLYQLQDSLDAADQQTDENRLLPAMNKIWPFFIVCVQNSNPAVIKRCLAAVSSSVQICGGDFFSRRFHTDGGHFWRLLTTSPFHTKQDVRKDRIPLQLPYRNVVPSSEEPMAEVSTLKVQASVLNMISELSQNKKSASALAVVLNKVTGLVVGIACSGIAGLQDAAVNALQGLASIDPDLVWLLLADIYYSVKKKDIPLPPTSELPVINQVLPPPSSPNEYLYVQYGGQTYGFEINVSAVGVILRKLNFLVFANQMFS
;
A
#
# COMPACT_ATOMS: atom_id res chain seq x y z
N MET A 1 15.82 -42.90 37.10
CA MET A 1 14.48 -43.38 36.76
C MET A 1 13.51 -42.21 36.54
N GLN A 2 13.38 -41.28 37.50
CA GLN A 2 12.53 -40.08 37.35
C GLN A 2 12.94 -39.17 36.17
N GLU A 3 14.22 -38.90 35.95
CA GLU A 3 14.67 -38.05 34.82
C GLU A 3 14.37 -38.63 33.43
N CYS A 4 14.43 -39.96 33.27
CA CYS A 4 14.06 -40.62 32.02
C CYS A 4 12.55 -40.57 31.78
N LEU A 5 11.75 -40.64 32.85
CA LEU A 5 10.29 -40.56 32.78
C LEU A 5 9.83 -39.17 32.34
N CYS A 6 10.54 -38.10 32.73
CA CYS A 6 10.24 -36.74 32.28
C CYS A 6 10.41 -36.54 30.76
N VAL A 7 11.26 -37.31 30.08
CA VAL A 7 11.38 -37.22 28.60
C VAL A 7 10.18 -37.86 27.92
N LEU A 8 9.69 -38.98 28.47
CA LEU A 8 8.56 -39.76 27.92
C LEU A 8 7.21 -39.05 28.06
N VAL A 9 7.12 -38.04 28.93
CA VAL A 9 5.92 -37.24 29.18
C VAL A 9 5.55 -36.30 28.03
N VAL A 10 6.50 -35.94 27.16
CA VAL A 10 6.29 -35.08 25.99
C VAL A 10 6.69 -35.82 24.71
N ASP A 11 6.53 -37.14 24.71
CA ASP A 11 6.83 -37.99 23.55
C ASP A 11 5.81 -37.75 22.42
N ASP A 12 6.23 -37.94 21.16
CA ASP A 12 5.36 -37.80 19.99
C ASP A 12 4.21 -38.85 19.99
N SER A 13 4.34 -39.94 20.77
CA SER A 13 3.32 -40.98 20.96
C SER A 13 2.35 -40.66 22.11
N GLU A 14 1.08 -40.42 21.78
CA GLU A 14 0.02 -40.06 22.73
C GLU A 14 -0.18 -41.11 23.85
N GLU A 15 -0.09 -42.41 23.55
CA GLU A 15 -0.23 -43.50 24.53
C GLU A 15 0.91 -43.51 25.58
N ILE A 16 2.13 -43.18 25.17
CA ILE A 16 3.31 -43.18 26.04
C ILE A 16 3.31 -41.92 26.90
N SER A 17 2.97 -40.78 26.30
CA SER A 17 2.84 -39.48 26.96
C SER A 17 1.78 -39.52 28.06
N THR A 18 0.56 -39.98 27.75
CA THR A 18 -0.55 -40.06 28.70
C THR A 18 -0.25 -40.99 29.89
N SER A 19 0.25 -42.20 29.62
CA SER A 19 0.65 -43.16 30.67
C SER A 19 1.75 -42.61 31.57
N SER A 20 2.73 -41.91 30.99
CA SER A 20 3.84 -41.30 31.74
C SER A 20 3.37 -40.12 32.58
N GLN A 21 2.44 -39.30 32.06
CA GLN A 21 1.83 -38.18 32.79
C GLN A 21 1.02 -38.66 34.00
N GLU A 22 0.20 -39.71 33.85
CA GLU A 22 -0.57 -40.29 34.95
C GLU A 22 0.35 -40.84 36.05
N PHE A 23 1.41 -41.56 35.67
CA PHE A 23 2.38 -42.08 36.62
C PHE A 23 3.12 -40.96 37.37
N LEU A 24 3.48 -39.86 36.68
CA LEU A 24 4.15 -38.71 37.29
C LEU A 24 3.22 -37.96 38.25
N ARG A 25 1.93 -37.79 37.89
CA ARG A 25 0.90 -37.24 38.80
C ARG A 25 0.72 -38.11 40.04
N TYR A 26 0.67 -39.44 39.87
CA TYR A 26 0.55 -40.38 40.98
C TYR A 26 1.74 -40.28 41.95
N LEU A 27 2.97 -40.25 41.42
CA LEU A 27 4.21 -40.09 42.21
C LEU A 27 4.21 -38.81 43.06
N LEU A 28 3.73 -37.69 42.51
CA LEU A 28 3.68 -36.41 43.19
C LEU A 28 2.56 -36.33 44.24
N SER A 29 1.49 -37.12 44.08
CA SER A 29 0.36 -37.18 45.02
C SER A 29 0.66 -38.01 46.29
N PHE A 30 1.60 -38.96 46.22
CA PHE A 30 1.83 -39.97 47.28
C PHE A 30 2.97 -39.63 48.26
N GLY A 31 3.84 -38.67 47.94
CA GLY A 31 5.00 -38.35 48.78
C GLY A 31 4.70 -37.38 49.93
N LYS A 32 5.48 -37.45 51.02
CA LYS A 32 5.45 -36.41 52.05
C LYS A 32 5.83 -35.08 51.40
N ILE A 33 4.93 -34.10 51.48
CA ILE A 33 4.99 -32.80 50.77
C ILE A 33 6.39 -32.18 50.86
N GLU A 34 6.98 -32.09 52.06
CA GLU A 34 8.29 -31.44 52.26
C GLU A 34 9.51 -32.19 51.67
N THR A 35 9.48 -33.53 51.58
CA THR A 35 10.60 -34.29 51.02
C THR A 35 10.58 -34.26 49.49
N VAL A 36 9.37 -34.34 48.91
CA VAL A 36 9.17 -34.26 47.46
C VAL A 36 9.54 -32.87 46.93
N GLU A 37 9.14 -31.80 47.63
CA GLU A 37 9.50 -30.43 47.26
C GLU A 37 11.02 -30.19 47.24
N ARG A 38 11.77 -30.82 48.16
CA ARG A 38 13.23 -30.70 48.22
C ARG A 38 13.90 -31.43 47.06
N ASP A 39 13.46 -32.66 46.76
CA ASP A 39 14.02 -33.47 45.68
C ASP A 39 13.75 -32.81 44.30
N ILE A 40 12.55 -32.24 44.11
CA ILE A 40 12.18 -31.46 42.92
C ILE A 40 13.03 -30.19 42.80
N ALA A 41 13.26 -29.46 43.89
CA ALA A 41 14.08 -28.26 43.88
C ALA A 41 15.56 -28.55 43.53
N GLU A 42 16.09 -29.69 43.98
CA GLU A 42 17.44 -30.15 43.62
C GLU A 42 17.50 -30.59 42.14
N MET A 43 16.46 -31.27 41.64
CA MET A 43 16.32 -31.61 40.22
C MET A 43 16.27 -30.36 39.34
N LEU A 44 15.46 -29.35 39.70
CA LEU A 44 15.37 -28.08 38.97
C LEU A 44 16.73 -27.40 38.87
N SER A 45 17.44 -27.26 40.00
CA SER A 45 18.74 -26.58 40.06
C SER A 45 19.78 -27.29 39.17
N ARG A 46 19.83 -28.63 39.24
CA ARG A 46 20.75 -29.46 38.46
C ARG A 46 20.46 -29.44 36.96
N LEU A 47 19.19 -29.43 36.56
CA LEU A 47 18.80 -29.34 35.15
C LEU A 47 19.12 -27.96 34.56
N ILE A 48 18.92 -26.88 35.32
CA ILE A 48 19.27 -25.52 34.91
C ILE A 48 20.78 -25.37 34.70
N GLU A 49 21.62 -25.91 35.60
CA GLU A 49 23.09 -25.86 35.45
C GLU A 49 23.62 -26.73 34.30
N LYS A 50 22.91 -27.82 33.97
CA LYS A 50 23.27 -28.74 32.88
C LYS A 50 22.89 -28.20 31.50
N LEU A 51 21.80 -27.45 31.41
CA LEU A 51 21.19 -27.03 30.14
C LEU A 51 22.14 -26.29 29.18
N PRO A 52 22.89 -25.24 29.59
CA PRO A 52 23.81 -24.54 28.68
C PRO A 52 24.89 -25.43 28.11
N LYS A 53 25.41 -26.37 28.92
CA LYS A 53 26.48 -27.28 28.49
C LYS A 53 25.98 -28.20 27.37
N MET A 54 24.77 -28.73 27.53
CA MET A 54 24.15 -29.63 26.54
C MET A 54 23.78 -28.90 25.24
N VAL A 55 23.31 -27.65 25.33
CA VAL A 55 22.98 -26.84 24.14
C VAL A 55 24.24 -26.42 23.36
N LEU A 56 25.36 -26.21 24.04
CA LEU A 56 26.64 -25.85 23.41
C LEU A 56 27.39 -27.06 22.81
N GLU A 57 27.02 -28.30 23.16
CA GLU A 57 27.69 -29.54 22.72
C GLU A 57 27.27 -30.05 21.32
N ASP A 58 26.53 -29.26 20.53
CA ASP A 58 26.11 -29.50 19.12
C ASP A 58 25.30 -30.80 18.87
N GLU A 59 24.88 -31.51 19.92
CA GLU A 59 23.98 -32.66 19.84
C GLU A 59 22.53 -32.28 20.19
N ASP A 60 21.77 -31.88 19.16
CA ASP A 60 20.37 -31.43 19.23
C ASP A 60 19.45 -32.35 20.08
N SER A 61 19.64 -33.67 20.02
CA SER A 61 18.81 -34.64 20.74
C SER A 61 19.01 -34.59 22.25
N PHE A 62 20.24 -34.41 22.72
CA PHE A 62 20.53 -34.32 24.16
C PHE A 62 20.09 -32.98 24.73
N ALA A 63 20.33 -31.90 23.98
CA ALA A 63 19.81 -30.57 24.32
C ALA A 63 18.27 -30.58 24.45
N LEU A 64 17.58 -31.20 23.48
CA LEU A 64 16.11 -31.33 23.50
C LEU A 64 15.64 -32.14 24.72
N SER A 65 16.26 -33.29 24.99
CA SER A 65 15.87 -34.12 26.15
C SER A 65 16.06 -33.38 27.48
N SER A 66 17.15 -32.62 27.63
CA SER A 66 17.41 -31.84 28.84
C SER A 66 16.43 -30.68 29.00
N ALA A 67 16.06 -30.02 27.90
CA ALA A 67 15.04 -28.97 27.90
C ALA A 67 13.64 -29.53 28.23
N GLN A 68 13.27 -30.68 27.66
CA GLN A 68 12.00 -31.35 27.95
C GLN A 68 11.92 -31.79 29.41
N GLN A 69 13.01 -32.33 29.97
CA GLN A 69 13.09 -32.67 31.39
C GLN A 69 12.82 -31.44 32.28
N LEU A 70 13.48 -30.31 32.00
CA LEU A 70 13.29 -29.09 32.76
C LEU A 70 11.85 -28.57 32.66
N LEU A 71 11.30 -28.56 31.45
CA LEU A 71 9.92 -28.15 31.18
C LEU A 71 8.90 -28.96 31.98
N VAL A 72 9.01 -30.29 31.94
CA VAL A 72 8.11 -31.20 32.64
C VAL A 72 8.23 -31.02 34.15
N VAL A 73 9.45 -30.94 34.67
CA VAL A 73 9.66 -30.71 36.10
C VAL A 73 9.03 -29.37 36.51
N MET A 74 9.25 -28.28 35.75
CA MET A 74 8.64 -26.98 36.05
C MET A 74 7.11 -27.03 36.07
N TYR A 75 6.48 -27.67 35.09
CA TYR A 75 5.01 -27.77 35.01
C TYR A 75 4.42 -28.52 36.22
N PHE A 76 4.96 -29.68 36.55
CA PHE A 76 4.45 -30.53 37.63
C PHE A 76 4.83 -30.03 39.03
N SER A 77 5.88 -29.21 39.16
CA SER A 77 6.21 -28.50 40.41
C SER A 77 5.13 -27.50 40.82
N GLY A 78 4.37 -26.98 39.86
CA GLY A 78 3.42 -25.90 40.08
C GLY A 78 4.08 -24.52 40.24
N PRO A 79 3.28 -23.44 40.14
CA PRO A 79 3.79 -22.07 40.05
C PRO A 79 4.53 -21.61 41.31
N ARG A 80 4.09 -22.04 42.50
CA ARG A 80 4.69 -21.64 43.78
C ARG A 80 6.14 -22.04 43.91
N LEU A 81 6.46 -23.31 43.64
CA LEU A 81 7.84 -23.81 43.72
C LEU A 81 8.74 -23.18 42.65
N VAL A 82 8.20 -22.93 41.45
CA VAL A 82 8.92 -22.25 40.37
C VAL A 82 9.28 -20.82 40.79
N VAL A 83 8.33 -20.06 41.33
CA VAL A 83 8.60 -18.70 41.82
C VAL A 83 9.57 -18.75 42.99
N ASP A 84 9.29 -19.53 44.04
CA ASP A 84 10.11 -19.56 45.26
C ASP A 84 11.57 -19.97 45.04
N ARG A 85 11.86 -20.75 43.99
CA ARG A 85 13.22 -21.21 43.67
C ARG A 85 13.91 -20.41 42.56
N LEU A 86 13.17 -20.06 41.50
CA LEU A 86 13.76 -19.43 40.31
C LEU A 86 13.58 -17.92 40.31
N LEU A 87 12.38 -17.44 40.69
CA LEU A 87 11.97 -16.03 40.48
C LEU A 87 11.78 -15.24 41.79
N HIS A 88 12.06 -15.83 42.95
CA HIS A 88 11.80 -15.24 44.26
C HIS A 88 12.62 -13.98 44.53
N SER A 89 13.86 -13.95 44.04
CA SER A 89 14.77 -12.82 44.18
C SER A 89 15.29 -12.37 42.81
N PRO A 90 15.62 -11.07 42.64
CA PRO A 90 16.19 -10.59 41.39
C PRO A 90 17.53 -11.27 41.05
N VAL A 91 18.27 -11.74 42.06
CA VAL A 91 19.56 -12.43 41.86
C VAL A 91 19.35 -13.84 41.29
N THR A 92 18.40 -14.60 41.83
CA THR A 92 18.06 -15.94 41.33
C THR A 92 17.43 -15.86 39.94
N ALA A 93 16.56 -14.87 39.72
CA ALA A 93 15.95 -14.63 38.43
C ALA A 93 16.97 -14.21 37.36
N ALA A 94 17.94 -13.35 37.71
CA ALA A 94 19.04 -13.00 36.81
C ALA A 94 19.86 -14.22 36.41
N ARG A 95 20.22 -15.10 37.36
CA ARG A 95 20.93 -16.37 37.04
C ARG A 95 20.13 -17.26 36.10
N PHE A 96 18.82 -17.37 36.33
CA PHE A 96 17.93 -18.14 35.48
C PHE A 96 17.86 -17.56 34.05
N PHE A 97 17.70 -16.24 33.92
CA PHE A 97 17.70 -15.59 32.61
C PHE A 97 19.07 -15.60 31.92
N ASP A 98 20.18 -15.53 32.64
CA ASP A 98 21.52 -15.67 32.07
C ASP A 98 21.73 -17.08 31.49
N VAL A 99 21.24 -18.12 32.19
CA VAL A 99 21.24 -19.50 31.69
C VAL A 99 20.41 -19.61 30.40
N LEU A 100 19.21 -19.04 30.38
CA LEU A 100 18.36 -19.04 29.19
C LEU A 100 18.95 -18.19 28.05
N ALA A 101 19.58 -17.06 28.35
CA ALA A 101 20.26 -16.23 27.37
C ALA A 101 21.47 -16.94 26.77
N MET A 102 22.17 -17.79 27.53
CA MET A 102 23.18 -18.69 26.97
C MET A 102 22.59 -19.78 26.08
N CYS A 103 21.34 -20.22 26.30
CA CYS A 103 20.71 -21.25 25.46
C CYS A 103 20.09 -20.66 24.18
N LEU A 104 19.50 -19.47 24.27
CA LEU A 104 18.78 -18.78 23.19
C LEU A 104 19.65 -17.77 22.41
N GLY A 105 20.87 -17.51 22.90
CA GLY A 105 21.72 -16.41 22.47
C GLY A 105 22.45 -16.63 21.16
N GLN A 106 22.81 -15.51 20.54
CA GLN A 106 23.70 -15.46 19.38
C GLN A 106 25.16 -15.69 19.83
N HIS A 107 25.59 -16.95 19.91
CA HIS A 107 26.99 -17.25 20.23
C HIS A 107 27.92 -16.80 19.11
N SER A 108 28.92 -15.98 19.46
CA SER A 108 29.98 -15.54 18.56
C SER A 108 31.03 -16.62 18.28
N VAL A 109 30.99 -17.73 19.01
CA VAL A 109 31.87 -18.88 18.79
C VAL A 109 31.19 -19.79 17.78
N PHE A 110 31.64 -19.65 16.53
CA PHE A 110 31.22 -20.45 15.39
C PHE A 110 31.46 -21.94 15.67
N ALA A 111 30.40 -22.69 15.96
CA ALA A 111 30.39 -24.14 16.09
C ALA A 111 29.50 -24.82 15.04
N GLY A 112 29.15 -24.13 13.94
CA GLY A 112 28.34 -24.71 12.86
C GLY A 112 29.18 -25.24 11.71
N SER A 113 28.84 -26.42 11.19
CA SER A 113 29.34 -26.93 9.91
C SER A 113 29.07 -25.92 8.78
N LEU A 114 30.12 -25.58 8.02
CA LEU A 114 30.11 -24.65 6.89
C LEU A 114 29.06 -25.01 5.81
N GLU A 115 28.58 -26.27 5.78
CA GLU A 115 27.57 -26.75 4.83
C GLU A 115 26.18 -26.14 5.04
N LYS A 116 25.78 -25.78 6.28
CA LYS A 116 24.48 -25.14 6.54
C LYS A 116 24.41 -23.68 6.03
N LEU A 117 25.56 -23.01 5.90
CA LEU A 117 25.64 -21.64 5.37
C LEU A 117 25.47 -21.56 3.86
N VAL A 118 25.74 -22.66 3.15
CA VAL A 118 25.53 -22.73 1.69
C VAL A 118 24.04 -22.93 1.36
N LEU A 119 23.27 -23.58 2.25
CA LEU A 119 21.83 -23.77 2.11
C LEU A 119 21.00 -22.56 2.56
N ALA A 120 21.50 -21.75 3.50
CA ALA A 120 20.83 -20.52 3.96
C ALA A 120 20.93 -19.35 2.96
N ARG A 121 21.53 -19.56 1.78
CA ARG A 121 21.58 -18.55 0.72
C ARG A 121 20.23 -18.50 -0.01
N SER A 122 19.49 -17.44 0.28
CA SER A 122 18.40 -16.88 -0.52
C SER A 122 17.27 -17.85 -0.88
N PHE A 123 16.24 -17.93 -0.03
CA PHE A 123 14.88 -18.01 -0.57
C PHE A 123 14.55 -16.69 -1.27
N SER A 124 15.10 -16.55 -2.48
CA SER A 124 14.59 -15.68 -3.52
C SER A 124 13.27 -16.27 -4.05
N MET A 125 12.23 -16.25 -3.22
CA MET A 125 10.85 -16.18 -3.70
C MET A 125 10.54 -14.68 -3.65
N GLY A 126 10.75 -13.93 -4.72
CA GLY A 126 10.06 -14.12 -5.99
C GLY A 126 8.77 -13.30 -5.92
N TYR A 127 8.90 -12.00 -6.21
CA TYR A 127 7.81 -11.03 -6.40
C TYR A 127 6.85 -10.79 -5.21
N ILE A 128 6.59 -9.52 -4.98
CA ILE A 128 5.65 -8.98 -3.99
C ILE A 128 4.23 -9.53 -4.26
N HIS A 129 3.76 -10.50 -3.48
CA HIS A 129 2.36 -10.93 -3.52
C HIS A 129 1.41 -10.00 -2.73
N SER A 130 1.89 -9.34 -1.66
CA SER A 130 1.06 -8.51 -0.78
C SER A 130 0.50 -7.23 -1.41
N VAL A 131 1.20 -6.63 -2.39
CA VAL A 131 0.68 -5.47 -3.16
C VAL A 131 -0.25 -5.91 -4.29
N ALA A 132 -0.17 -7.17 -4.73
CA ALA A 132 -1.05 -7.71 -5.77
C ALA A 132 -2.42 -8.11 -5.20
N GLU A 133 -2.47 -8.70 -3.99
CA GLU A 133 -3.74 -9.06 -3.33
C GLU A 133 -4.55 -7.83 -2.91
N LEU A 134 -3.91 -6.76 -2.39
CA LEU A 134 -4.63 -5.53 -1.99
C LEU A 134 -5.13 -4.70 -3.18
N LYS A 135 -4.43 -4.73 -4.32
CA LYS A 135 -4.95 -4.15 -5.58
C LYS A 135 -6.17 -4.91 -6.11
N SER A 136 -6.33 -6.19 -5.77
CA SER A 136 -7.51 -6.98 -6.15
C SER A 136 -8.69 -6.80 -5.19
N GLN A 137 -8.43 -6.49 -3.90
CA GLN A 137 -9.47 -6.34 -2.88
C GLN A 137 -10.10 -4.94 -2.78
N SER A 138 -9.45 -3.88 -3.25
CA SER A 138 -10.09 -2.55 -3.32
C SER A 138 -11.27 -2.49 -4.33
N HIS A 139 -11.38 -3.46 -5.23
CA HIS A 139 -12.55 -3.65 -6.10
C HIS A 139 -13.68 -4.43 -5.41
N LEU A 140 -13.38 -5.17 -4.35
CA LEU A 140 -14.33 -6.12 -3.73
C LEU A 140 -15.16 -5.50 -2.60
N THR A 141 -14.65 -4.52 -1.86
CA THR A 141 -15.33 -3.99 -0.65
C THR A 141 -16.67 -3.29 -0.91
N ARG A 142 -16.95 -2.81 -2.13
CA ARG A 142 -18.28 -2.27 -2.48
C ARG A 142 -19.20 -3.30 -3.13
N ASP A 143 -18.64 -4.29 -3.82
CA ASP A 143 -19.42 -5.36 -4.45
C ASP A 143 -19.96 -6.37 -3.43
N TYR A 144 -19.35 -6.50 -2.24
CA TYR A 144 -19.84 -7.35 -1.16
C TYR A 144 -21.26 -6.98 -0.66
N GLN A 145 -21.65 -5.71 -0.77
CA GLN A 145 -23.00 -5.26 -0.40
C GLN A 145 -24.05 -5.53 -1.50
N SER A 146 -23.63 -5.74 -2.75
CA SER A 146 -24.52 -6.11 -3.87
C SER A 146 -24.57 -7.62 -4.13
N ALA A 147 -23.49 -8.35 -3.79
CA ALA A 147 -23.35 -9.77 -3.99
C ALA A 147 -24.08 -10.63 -2.94
N LEU A 148 -24.41 -10.07 -1.76
CA LEU A 148 -25.20 -10.78 -0.74
C LEU A 148 -26.63 -11.11 -1.20
N THR A 149 -27.12 -10.45 -2.25
CA THR A 149 -28.43 -10.71 -2.87
C THR A 149 -28.37 -11.66 -4.08
N ALA A 150 -27.19 -12.06 -4.55
CA ALA A 150 -27.04 -12.83 -5.80
C ALA A 150 -26.32 -14.19 -5.66
N ALA A 151 -25.65 -14.48 -4.54
CA ALA A 151 -24.87 -15.72 -4.38
C ALA A 151 -25.65 -16.86 -3.69
N GLN A 152 -26.77 -17.27 -4.28
CA GLN A 152 -27.18 -18.68 -4.26
C GLN A 152 -26.94 -19.20 -5.66
N HIS A 153 -25.81 -19.88 -5.86
CA HIS A 153 -25.48 -20.84 -6.92
C HIS A 153 -24.00 -20.73 -7.36
N GLU A 154 -23.39 -21.92 -7.43
CA GLU A 154 -22.12 -22.29 -8.06
C GLU A 154 -20.83 -22.22 -7.22
N GLY A 155 -20.55 -23.36 -6.59
CA GLY A 155 -19.27 -23.70 -5.96
C GLY A 155 -18.28 -24.27 -6.96
N ALA A 156 -17.29 -23.48 -7.35
CA ALA A 156 -16.07 -23.98 -7.99
C ALA A 156 -14.80 -23.16 -7.65
N GLN A 157 -14.92 -21.97 -7.04
CA GLN A 157 -13.77 -21.14 -6.63
C GLN A 157 -13.28 -21.37 -5.18
N VAL A 158 -13.96 -22.23 -4.40
CA VAL A 158 -13.74 -22.36 -2.94
C VAL A 158 -12.47 -23.17 -2.58
N LYS A 159 -11.93 -23.98 -3.51
CA LYS A 159 -10.79 -24.88 -3.19
C LYS A 159 -9.40 -24.24 -3.32
N GLU A 160 -9.21 -23.26 -4.21
CA GLU A 160 -7.93 -22.53 -4.30
C GLU A 160 -7.77 -21.49 -3.18
N ILE A 161 -8.87 -20.89 -2.72
CA ILE A 161 -8.89 -19.94 -1.59
C ILE A 161 -8.52 -20.65 -0.28
N GLY A 162 -8.96 -21.90 -0.07
CA GLY A 162 -8.63 -22.68 1.12
C GLY A 162 -7.13 -22.99 1.27
N TYR A 163 -6.44 -23.30 0.16
CA TYR A 163 -4.99 -23.58 0.17
C TYR A 163 -4.13 -22.30 0.36
N LEU A 164 -4.63 -21.15 -0.10
CA LEU A 164 -3.99 -19.83 0.09
C LEU A 164 -4.15 -19.33 1.53
N GLN A 165 -5.31 -19.56 2.14
CA GLN A 165 -5.62 -19.12 3.50
C GLN A 165 -4.82 -19.88 4.56
N GLU A 166 -4.61 -21.20 4.40
CA GLU A 166 -3.79 -22.01 5.30
C GLU A 166 -2.30 -21.59 5.31
N ASN A 167 -1.74 -21.16 4.18
CA ASN A 167 -0.36 -20.70 4.09
C ASN A 167 -0.18 -19.27 4.67
N ILE A 168 -1.20 -18.41 4.52
CA ILE A 168 -1.22 -17.06 5.13
C ILE A 168 -1.39 -17.17 6.66
N GLU A 169 -2.20 -18.12 7.14
CA GLU A 169 -2.41 -18.37 8.56
C GLU A 169 -1.13 -18.86 9.25
N LYS A 170 -0.36 -19.76 8.63
CA LYS A 170 0.95 -20.20 9.15
C LYS A 170 2.01 -19.09 9.17
N SER A 171 1.95 -18.12 8.25
CA SER A 171 2.91 -16.99 8.21
C SER A 171 2.65 -15.91 9.28
N SER A 172 1.45 -15.90 9.86
CA SER A 172 0.98 -14.89 10.82
C SER A 172 1.08 -15.35 12.27
N GLU A 173 1.65 -16.53 12.54
CA GLU A 173 1.80 -17.03 13.91
C GLU A 173 2.96 -16.33 14.64
N LEU A 174 2.64 -15.76 15.81
CA LEU A 174 3.59 -15.21 16.77
C LEU A 174 3.54 -16.03 18.07
N PRO A 175 4.66 -16.19 18.80
CA PRO A 175 6.03 -15.76 18.47
C PRO A 175 6.70 -16.68 17.45
N ARG A 176 7.60 -16.13 16.61
CA ARG A 176 8.40 -16.94 15.67
C ARG A 176 9.75 -17.30 16.25
N MET A 177 10.32 -18.40 15.78
CA MET A 177 11.70 -18.74 16.10
C MET A 177 12.64 -17.63 15.60
N PRO A 178 13.51 -17.08 16.45
CA PRO A 178 14.40 -16.00 16.03
C PRO A 178 15.38 -16.53 14.98
N PRO A 179 15.72 -15.71 13.99
CA PRO A 179 16.44 -16.14 12.78
C PRO A 179 17.85 -16.66 13.06
N TRP A 180 18.48 -16.22 14.15
CA TRP A 180 19.80 -16.70 14.55
C TRP A 180 19.77 -18.10 15.16
N PHE A 181 18.64 -18.54 15.71
CA PHE A 181 18.53 -19.84 16.38
C PHE A 181 18.60 -21.01 15.40
N VAL A 182 18.36 -20.77 14.11
CA VAL A 182 18.59 -21.77 13.03
C VAL A 182 20.01 -22.34 13.06
N ASN A 183 20.98 -21.56 13.56
CA ASN A 183 22.37 -21.98 13.67
C ASN A 183 22.70 -22.64 15.02
N VAL A 184 21.79 -22.56 16.00
CA VAL A 184 21.97 -23.07 17.37
C VAL A 184 21.28 -24.43 17.54
N GLY A 185 20.09 -24.62 16.96
CA GLY A 185 19.41 -25.91 17.05
C GLY A 185 18.09 -25.99 16.29
N SER A 186 17.35 -27.06 16.54
CA SER A 186 16.08 -27.35 15.86
C SER A 186 14.89 -26.49 16.32
N GLN A 187 13.85 -26.39 15.47
CA GLN A 187 12.59 -25.71 15.83
C GLN A 187 11.92 -26.33 17.06
N LYS A 188 12.00 -27.67 17.24
CA LYS A 188 11.49 -28.36 18.43
C LYS A 188 12.23 -27.89 19.69
N LEU A 189 13.55 -27.78 19.63
CA LEU A 189 14.36 -27.29 20.75
C LEU A 189 13.99 -25.84 21.14
N TYR A 190 13.83 -24.95 20.15
CA TYR A 190 13.37 -23.59 20.40
C TYR A 190 12.02 -23.58 21.11
N GLN A 191 11.05 -24.35 20.61
CA GLN A 191 9.72 -24.42 21.20
C GLN A 191 9.75 -24.87 22.65
N THR A 192 10.56 -25.88 23.00
CA THR A 192 10.72 -26.34 24.39
C THR A 192 11.37 -25.28 25.28
N LEU A 193 12.42 -24.61 24.82
CA LEU A 193 13.06 -23.51 25.56
C LEU A 193 12.11 -22.32 25.74
N ALA A 194 11.36 -21.96 24.70
CA ALA A 194 10.33 -20.93 24.77
C ALA A 194 9.23 -21.30 25.79
N GLN A 195 8.79 -22.56 25.83
CA GLN A 195 7.81 -23.03 26.81
C GLN A 195 8.31 -22.93 28.26
N ILE A 196 9.61 -23.19 28.52
CA ILE A 196 10.22 -22.95 29.83
C ILE A 196 10.10 -21.48 30.25
N VAL A 197 10.40 -20.56 29.33
CA VAL A 197 10.29 -19.11 29.55
C VAL A 197 8.82 -18.70 29.78
N ARG A 198 7.90 -19.21 28.96
CA ARG A 198 6.44 -18.96 29.06
C ARG A 198 5.89 -19.40 30.41
N LEU A 199 6.25 -20.60 30.87
CA LEU A 199 5.85 -21.11 32.20
C LEU A 199 6.45 -20.29 33.34
N GLY A 200 7.69 -19.82 33.18
CA GLY A 200 8.30 -18.87 34.10
C GLY A 200 7.47 -17.58 34.22
N GLY A 201 7.08 -16.98 33.10
CA GLY A 201 6.19 -15.82 33.07
C GLY A 201 4.83 -16.09 33.72
N LEU A 202 4.17 -17.17 33.32
CA LEU A 202 2.85 -17.58 33.84
C LEU A 202 2.86 -17.80 35.36
N SER A 203 3.96 -18.33 35.90
CA SER A 203 4.08 -18.59 37.35
C SER A 203 3.99 -17.33 38.21
N LEU A 204 4.33 -16.16 37.66
CA LEU A 204 4.32 -14.88 38.38
C LEU A 204 2.90 -14.31 38.57
N LEU A 205 1.92 -14.71 37.76
CA LEU A 205 0.52 -14.28 37.88
C LEU A 205 -0.39 -15.35 38.49
N ALA A 206 0.08 -16.59 38.63
CA ALA A 206 -0.76 -17.70 39.10
C ALA A 206 -1.09 -17.65 40.61
N ASP A 207 -0.43 -16.81 41.41
CA ASP A 207 -0.70 -16.65 42.85
C ASP A 207 -0.67 -15.15 43.22
N SER A 208 -1.76 -14.65 43.81
CA SER A 208 -1.95 -13.23 44.13
C SER A 208 -0.94 -12.67 45.12
N ARG A 209 -0.19 -13.54 45.82
CA ARG A 209 0.89 -13.14 46.73
C ARG A 209 2.10 -12.51 46.03
N TYR A 210 2.22 -12.70 44.71
CA TYR A 210 3.31 -12.17 43.90
C TYR A 210 2.88 -10.96 43.04
N GLU A 211 1.80 -10.27 43.42
CA GLU A 211 1.35 -9.03 42.79
C GLU A 211 2.50 -8.01 42.62
N GLY A 212 2.71 -7.55 41.38
CA GLY A 212 3.78 -6.61 41.03
C GLY A 212 5.15 -7.22 40.74
N HIS A 213 5.39 -8.50 41.06
CA HIS A 213 6.66 -9.18 40.77
C HIS A 213 6.93 -9.33 39.27
N LEU A 214 5.88 -9.42 38.43
CA LEU A 214 6.03 -9.50 36.97
C LEU A 214 6.89 -8.35 36.43
N SER A 215 6.59 -7.11 36.84
CA SER A 215 7.33 -5.92 36.39
C SER A 215 8.79 -5.93 36.86
N ALA A 216 9.03 -6.30 38.12
CA ALA A 216 10.35 -6.33 38.72
C ALA A 216 11.25 -7.43 38.10
N ILE A 217 10.67 -8.57 37.75
CA ILE A 217 11.39 -9.66 37.09
C ILE A 217 11.61 -9.34 35.60
N ALA A 218 10.65 -8.72 34.92
CA ALA A 218 10.81 -8.24 33.54
C ALA A 218 11.89 -7.16 33.41
N ASP A 219 12.09 -6.32 34.44
CA ASP A 219 13.12 -5.29 34.47
C ASP A 219 14.55 -5.86 34.33
N ILE A 220 14.77 -7.14 34.67
CA ILE A 220 16.09 -7.80 34.57
C ILE A 220 16.55 -7.94 33.11
N PRO A 221 15.84 -8.69 32.23
CA PRO A 221 16.20 -8.75 30.81
C PRO A 221 16.05 -7.39 30.12
N LEU A 222 15.08 -6.55 30.53
CA LEU A 222 14.93 -5.18 30.00
C LEU A 222 16.16 -4.30 30.28
N GLY A 223 16.90 -4.58 31.36
CA GLY A 223 18.17 -3.92 31.70
C GLY A 223 19.22 -4.00 30.61
N TYR A 224 19.26 -5.09 29.81
CA TYR A 224 20.19 -5.19 28.67
C TYR A 224 19.85 -4.21 27.55
N LEU A 225 18.55 -4.01 27.28
CA LEU A 225 18.09 -3.03 26.29
C LEU A 225 18.35 -1.59 26.77
N ARG A 226 18.06 -1.28 28.04
CA ARG A 226 18.38 0.04 28.63
C ARG A 226 19.88 0.34 28.58
N LYS A 227 20.72 -0.67 28.84
CA LYS A 227 22.18 -0.54 28.72
C LYS A 227 22.59 -0.25 27.27
N LEU A 228 21.99 -0.92 26.29
CA LEU A 228 22.19 -0.63 24.87
C LEU A 228 21.80 0.82 24.52
N VAL A 229 20.61 1.27 24.93
CA VAL A 229 20.17 2.66 24.73
C VAL A 229 21.16 3.64 25.36
N SER A 230 21.65 3.37 26.57
CA SER A 230 22.63 4.23 27.24
C SER A 230 23.97 4.34 26.49
N GLU A 231 24.49 3.23 25.94
CA GLU A 231 25.72 3.22 25.14
C GLU A 231 25.55 3.96 23.80
N ILE A 232 24.37 3.87 23.18
CA ILE A 232 24.04 4.62 21.96
C ILE A 232 24.01 6.12 22.23
N ARG A 233 23.40 6.56 23.33
CA ARG A 233 23.40 7.97 23.75
C ARG A 233 24.82 8.50 24.00
N ILE A 234 25.67 7.68 24.62
CA ILE A 234 27.08 8.03 24.84
C ILE A 234 27.82 8.16 23.50
N ARG A 235 27.56 7.26 22.54
CA ARG A 235 28.11 7.38 21.18
C ARG A 235 27.71 8.69 20.53
N ASP A 236 26.42 9.04 20.57
CA ASP A 236 25.90 10.29 19.99
C ASP A 236 26.53 11.53 20.61
N TYR A 237 26.68 11.54 21.93
CA TYR A 237 27.38 12.61 22.64
C TYR A 237 28.85 12.73 22.20
N ASN A 238 29.54 11.59 22.04
CA ASN A 238 30.94 11.55 21.63
C ASN A 238 31.15 11.72 20.11
N LYS A 239 30.08 11.72 19.31
CA LYS A 239 30.12 11.73 17.82
C LYS A 239 30.99 10.60 17.24
N GLU A 240 30.98 9.44 17.89
CA GLU A 240 31.74 8.27 17.44
C GLU A 240 31.07 7.59 16.25
N SER A 241 31.86 7.08 15.29
CA SER A 241 31.32 6.36 14.13
C SER A 241 30.74 5.00 14.53
N TRP A 242 29.74 4.51 13.80
CA TRP A 242 29.13 3.20 14.06
C TRP A 242 30.14 2.05 14.00
N GLN A 243 31.15 2.15 13.14
CA GLN A 243 32.21 1.15 13.04
C GLN A 243 33.06 1.11 14.31
N SER A 244 33.55 2.27 14.75
CA SER A 244 34.35 2.39 15.98
C SER A 244 33.56 1.89 17.18
N TRP A 245 32.29 2.31 17.28
CA TRP A 245 31.41 1.88 18.36
C TRP A 245 31.19 0.36 18.37
N TYR A 246 30.94 -0.27 17.20
CA TYR A 246 30.66 -1.70 17.13
C TYR A 246 31.89 -2.56 17.48
N TYR A 247 33.08 -2.16 17.02
CA TYR A 247 34.34 -2.86 17.31
C TYR A 247 34.91 -2.54 18.70
N ARG A 248 34.41 -1.51 19.37
CA ARG A 248 34.73 -1.25 20.78
C ARG A 248 34.39 -2.48 21.60
N THR A 249 35.28 -2.81 22.54
CA THR A 249 35.19 -4.00 23.38
C THR A 249 33.79 -4.15 24.00
N GLY A 250 33.02 -5.11 23.51
CA GLY A 250 31.72 -5.49 24.06
C GLY A 250 30.47 -4.86 23.43
N SER A 251 30.56 -3.83 22.57
CA SER A 251 29.35 -3.17 22.02
C SER A 251 28.55 -4.08 21.08
N GLY A 252 29.24 -4.74 20.14
CA GLY A 252 28.60 -5.74 19.28
C GLY A 252 28.09 -6.97 20.05
N GLN A 253 28.66 -7.28 21.22
CA GLN A 253 28.13 -8.34 22.10
C GLN A 253 26.89 -7.86 22.84
N LEU A 254 26.87 -6.61 23.29
CA LEU A 254 25.74 -5.97 23.96
C LEU A 254 24.50 -5.95 23.05
N LEU A 255 24.67 -5.64 21.75
CA LEU A 255 23.58 -5.64 20.77
C LEU A 255 22.91 -7.04 20.66
N ARG A 256 23.73 -8.09 20.63
CA ARG A 256 23.28 -9.48 20.55
C ARG A 256 22.65 -9.96 21.85
N GLN A 257 23.21 -9.55 23.00
CA GLN A 257 22.61 -9.78 24.32
C GLN A 257 21.26 -9.10 24.45
N ALA A 258 21.13 -7.85 24.00
CA ALA A 258 19.86 -7.12 23.99
C ALA A 258 18.83 -7.82 23.08
N SER A 259 19.23 -8.29 21.90
CA SER A 259 18.35 -9.07 21.00
C SER A 259 17.83 -10.35 21.66
N THR A 260 18.71 -11.05 22.37
CA THR A 260 18.36 -12.27 23.11
C THR A 260 17.44 -11.97 24.29
N ALA A 261 17.72 -10.89 25.03
CA ALA A 261 16.90 -10.45 26.15
C ALA A 261 15.49 -10.02 25.70
N VAL A 262 15.37 -9.35 24.56
CA VAL A 262 14.07 -9.03 23.92
C VAL A 262 13.31 -10.31 23.55
N CYS A 263 13.99 -11.33 23.01
CA CYS A 263 13.37 -12.62 22.74
C CYS A 263 12.81 -13.28 24.02
N ILE A 264 13.57 -13.25 25.12
CA ILE A 264 13.14 -13.78 26.42
C ILE A 264 11.94 -12.99 26.96
N LEU A 265 11.99 -11.66 26.90
CA LEU A 265 10.87 -10.79 27.30
C LEU A 265 9.60 -11.12 26.52
N ASN A 266 9.72 -11.23 25.20
CA ASN A 266 8.60 -11.55 24.31
C ASN A 266 7.98 -12.91 24.63
N GLU A 267 8.78 -13.95 24.82
CA GLU A 267 8.30 -15.29 25.18
C GLU A 267 7.68 -15.32 26.59
N MET A 268 8.25 -14.58 27.53
CA MET A 268 7.72 -14.46 28.89
C MET A 268 6.35 -13.79 28.91
N ILE A 269 6.17 -12.68 28.17
CA ILE A 269 4.88 -12.00 28.05
C ILE A 269 3.89 -12.84 27.24
N PHE A 270 4.31 -13.51 26.17
CA PHE A 270 3.44 -14.42 25.40
C PHE A 270 2.91 -15.57 26.26
N GLY A 271 3.68 -16.05 27.24
CA GLY A 271 3.24 -17.06 28.20
C GLY A 271 1.97 -16.69 28.99
N LEU A 272 1.64 -15.40 29.03
CA LEU A 272 0.44 -14.86 29.69
C LEU A 272 -0.77 -14.75 28.75
N SER A 273 -0.63 -15.15 27.47
CA SER A 273 -1.72 -15.15 26.50
C SER A 273 -2.62 -16.39 26.63
N ASP A 274 -3.89 -16.23 26.28
CA ASP A 274 -4.85 -17.34 26.26
C ASP A 274 -4.38 -18.45 25.30
N LYS A 275 -3.77 -18.09 24.15
CA LYS A 275 -3.19 -19.04 23.19
C LYS A 275 -2.04 -19.86 23.79
N ALA A 276 -1.21 -19.27 24.65
CA ALA A 276 -0.15 -20.01 25.34
C ALA A 276 -0.71 -20.98 26.38
N LEU A 277 -1.79 -20.59 27.07
CA LEU A 277 -2.48 -21.44 28.03
C LEU A 277 -3.17 -22.62 27.34
N GLU A 278 -3.84 -22.39 26.20
CA GLU A 278 -4.41 -23.47 25.37
C GLU A 278 -3.34 -24.47 24.90
N ASN A 279 -2.19 -23.97 24.43
CA ASN A 279 -1.06 -24.84 24.03
C ASN A 279 -0.53 -25.67 25.22
N LEU A 280 -0.52 -25.09 26.42
CA LEU A 280 -0.10 -25.78 27.64
C LEU A 280 -1.10 -26.87 28.02
N GLU A 281 -2.41 -26.58 27.93
CA GLU A 281 -3.48 -27.54 28.21
C GLU A 281 -3.52 -28.68 27.17
N GLN A 282 -3.24 -28.39 25.91
CA GLN A 282 -3.09 -29.42 24.87
C GLN A 282 -1.90 -30.34 25.12
N MET A 283 -0.77 -29.80 25.60
CA MET A 283 0.43 -30.58 25.86
C MET A 283 0.34 -31.42 27.15
N PHE A 284 -0.40 -30.91 28.15
CA PHE A 284 -0.64 -31.59 29.43
C PHE A 284 -2.14 -31.69 29.71
N PRO A 285 -2.87 -32.58 29.00
CA PRO A 285 -4.31 -32.70 29.16
C PRO A 285 -4.70 -33.09 30.59
N LYS A 286 -5.81 -32.53 31.07
CA LYS A 286 -6.42 -32.87 32.37
C LYS A 286 -6.85 -34.35 32.35
N SER A 287 -6.61 -35.08 33.44
CA SER A 287 -7.03 -36.49 33.57
C SER A 287 -8.55 -36.59 33.39
N THR A 288 -9.00 -37.42 32.45
CA THR A 288 -10.43 -37.70 32.18
C THR A 288 -10.97 -38.83 33.07
N VAL A 289 -10.17 -39.29 34.03
CA VAL A 289 -10.53 -40.41 34.91
C VAL A 289 -11.61 -39.93 35.87
N SER A 290 -12.86 -40.29 35.58
CA SER A 290 -13.95 -40.18 36.54
C SER A 290 -13.54 -40.88 37.83
N GLY A 291 -13.76 -40.24 38.98
CA GLY A 291 -13.43 -40.76 40.30
C GLY A 291 -13.90 -42.20 40.61
N ASP A 292 -14.78 -42.77 39.79
CA ASP A 292 -15.33 -44.13 39.90
C ASP A 292 -14.33 -45.27 39.57
N GLU A 293 -13.25 -45.04 38.79
CA GLU A 293 -12.28 -46.11 38.47
C GLU A 293 -11.15 -46.25 39.51
N LEU A 294 -10.82 -45.17 40.22
CA LEU A 294 -9.82 -45.19 41.30
C LEU A 294 -10.39 -45.84 42.59
N GLU A 295 -11.71 -45.81 42.79
CA GLU A 295 -12.37 -46.55 43.87
C GLU A 295 -12.38 -48.07 43.65
N LYS A 296 -12.30 -48.54 42.40
CA LYS A 296 -12.24 -49.99 42.10
C LYS A 296 -10.88 -50.61 42.40
N LEU A 297 -9.78 -49.86 42.22
CA LEU A 297 -8.43 -50.30 42.60
C LEU A 297 -8.20 -50.31 44.12
N ASN A 298 -8.97 -49.52 44.88
CA ASN A 298 -8.91 -49.48 46.34
C ASN A 298 -9.78 -50.56 47.03
N SER A 299 -10.53 -51.37 46.28
CA SER A 299 -11.44 -52.39 46.84
C SER A 299 -10.79 -53.76 47.15
N GLY A 300 -9.46 -53.89 46.97
CA GLY A 300 -8.77 -55.19 47.03
C GLY A 300 -7.85 -55.45 48.24
N LEU A 301 -7.62 -54.49 49.14
CA LEU A 301 -6.74 -54.67 50.30
C LEU A 301 -7.41 -54.12 51.56
N ASP A 302 -7.86 -55.05 52.38
CA ASP A 302 -8.50 -54.82 53.66
C ASP A 302 -7.47 -54.55 54.78
N ASP A 303 -7.89 -53.71 55.72
CA ASP A 303 -7.37 -53.43 57.07
C ASP A 303 -6.22 -52.42 57.29
N GLY A 304 -6.55 -51.35 58.03
CA GLY A 304 -5.60 -50.43 58.66
C GLY A 304 -5.80 -48.93 58.35
N HIS A 305 -6.16 -48.14 59.37
CA HIS A 305 -6.38 -46.69 59.34
C HIS A 305 -5.42 -45.87 58.44
N PHE A 306 -5.96 -45.25 57.39
CA PHE A 306 -5.37 -44.10 56.71
C PHE A 306 -6.28 -42.88 56.84
N PRO A 307 -5.75 -41.66 57.09
CA PRO A 307 -6.55 -40.46 57.00
C PRO A 307 -6.98 -40.28 55.55
N THR A 308 -8.25 -39.95 55.35
CA THR A 308 -8.87 -39.60 54.07
C THR A 308 -8.19 -38.37 53.46
N CYS A 309 -7.06 -38.59 52.77
CA CYS A 309 -6.53 -37.62 51.83
C CYS A 309 -7.49 -37.58 50.64
N ARG A 310 -8.31 -36.53 50.58
CA ARG A 310 -8.99 -36.17 49.32
C ARG A 310 -7.91 -36.04 48.24
N PRO A 311 -8.07 -36.67 47.06
CA PRO A 311 -7.21 -36.39 45.93
C PRO A 311 -7.44 -34.92 45.55
N HIS A 312 -6.45 -34.07 45.80
CA HIS A 312 -6.40 -32.75 45.17
C HIS A 312 -6.09 -32.98 43.68
N GLU A 313 -7.13 -33.17 42.88
CA GLU A 313 -7.08 -33.19 41.42
C GLU A 313 -7.12 -31.75 40.84
N PRO A 314 -6.74 -31.55 39.56
CA PRO A 314 -5.72 -30.59 39.16
C PRO A 314 -6.32 -29.27 38.65
N SER A 315 -5.98 -28.17 39.33
CA SER A 315 -6.16 -26.83 38.79
C SER A 315 -5.02 -25.90 39.23
N THR A 316 -3.79 -26.40 39.25
CA THR A 316 -2.63 -25.68 39.79
C THR A 316 -2.24 -24.46 38.95
N TRP A 317 -2.67 -24.41 37.68
CA TRP A 317 -2.36 -23.35 36.72
C TRP A 317 -3.62 -22.63 36.17
N ASN A 318 -4.81 -22.85 36.75
CA ASN A 318 -6.03 -22.15 36.31
C ASN A 318 -6.04 -20.71 36.87
N LEU A 319 -5.76 -19.72 36.02
CA LEU A 319 -6.03 -18.31 36.34
C LEU A 319 -7.49 -17.99 36.01
N ALA A 320 -8.33 -17.76 37.02
CA ALA A 320 -9.48 -16.88 36.83
C ALA A 320 -8.90 -15.46 36.72
N ARG A 321 -8.72 -14.95 35.50
CA ARG A 321 -8.09 -13.64 35.22
C ARG A 321 -8.90 -12.55 35.94
N GLU A 322 -8.39 -12.07 37.08
CA GLU A 322 -9.03 -10.99 37.84
C GLU A 322 -8.64 -9.65 37.22
N ASN A 323 -9.47 -8.61 37.40
CA ASN A 323 -9.21 -7.27 36.83
C ASN A 323 -7.86 -6.67 37.31
N SER A 324 -7.36 -7.11 38.47
CA SER A 324 -6.03 -6.76 39.00
C SER A 324 -4.90 -7.27 38.10
N ASP A 325 -5.02 -8.48 37.56
CA ASP A 325 -3.97 -9.13 36.75
C ASP A 325 -3.81 -8.43 35.39
N GLU A 326 -4.92 -7.94 34.83
CA GLU A 326 -4.91 -7.15 33.59
C GLU A 326 -4.20 -5.80 33.79
N SER A 327 -4.40 -5.15 34.94
CA SER A 327 -3.73 -3.88 35.25
C SER A 327 -2.21 -4.03 35.44
N GLN A 328 -1.78 -5.10 36.09
CA GLN A 328 -0.36 -5.42 36.25
C GLN A 328 0.31 -5.75 34.91
N LEU A 329 -0.40 -6.47 34.04
CA LEU A 329 0.06 -6.77 32.69
C LEU A 329 0.18 -5.51 31.83
N ILE A 330 -0.78 -4.60 31.90
CA ILE A 330 -0.74 -3.30 31.20
C ILE A 330 0.45 -2.46 31.68
N ASP A 331 0.72 -2.36 32.99
CA ASP A 331 1.89 -1.63 33.52
C ASP A 331 3.21 -2.25 33.04
N CYS A 332 3.33 -3.58 33.12
CA CYS A 332 4.52 -4.29 32.67
C CYS A 332 4.77 -4.10 31.17
N ILE A 333 3.74 -4.27 30.33
CA ILE A 333 3.83 -4.05 28.88
C ILE A 333 4.16 -2.59 28.59
N GLY A 334 3.56 -1.64 29.30
CA GLY A 334 3.84 -0.21 29.14
C GLY A 334 5.32 0.12 29.36
N ARG A 335 5.95 -0.45 30.40
CA ARG A 335 7.39 -0.26 30.68
C ARG A 335 8.27 -0.86 29.58
N ILE A 336 7.95 -2.04 29.08
CA ILE A 336 8.72 -2.69 28.01
C ILE A 336 8.54 -1.94 26.68
N LEU A 337 7.30 -1.60 26.33
CA LEU A 337 6.97 -0.90 25.09
C LEU A 337 7.64 0.48 25.02
N HIS A 338 7.71 1.20 26.14
CA HIS A 338 8.43 2.47 26.21
C HIS A 338 9.89 2.33 25.76
N GLU A 339 10.58 1.27 26.16
CA GLU A 339 11.94 0.99 25.71
C GLU A 339 12.00 0.48 24.26
N TYR A 340 11.00 -0.28 23.80
CA TYR A 340 10.94 -0.78 22.41
C TYR A 340 10.73 0.34 21.38
N VAL A 341 10.00 1.39 21.74
CA VAL A 341 9.69 2.54 20.85
C VAL A 341 10.76 3.64 20.93
N SER A 342 11.78 3.50 21.81
CA SER A 342 12.87 4.47 21.95
C SER A 342 13.57 4.75 20.62
N PRO A 343 13.72 6.02 20.20
CA PRO A 343 14.31 6.37 18.90
C PRO A 343 15.75 5.86 18.76
N GLU A 344 16.50 5.76 19.85
CA GLU A 344 17.87 5.27 19.87
C GLU A 344 18.00 3.85 19.33
N VAL A 345 16.98 3.01 19.56
CA VAL A 345 16.95 1.62 19.10
C VAL A 345 16.69 1.54 17.59
N TRP A 346 16.16 2.58 16.96
CA TRP A 346 15.81 2.57 15.53
C TRP A 346 16.83 3.28 14.64
N ASN A 347 17.76 4.04 15.23
CA ASN A 347 18.79 4.82 14.53
C ASN A 347 19.90 3.98 13.84
N PHE A 348 19.84 2.64 13.86
CA PHE A 348 20.87 1.77 13.28
C PHE A 348 20.81 1.64 11.73
N SER A 349 19.88 2.33 11.06
CA SER A 349 19.55 2.06 9.65
C SER A 349 20.61 2.54 8.64
N PRO A 350 21.01 1.73 7.64
CA PRO A 350 21.96 2.10 6.60
C PRO A 350 21.29 3.01 5.58
N GLY A 351 21.69 4.27 5.54
CA GLY A 351 21.16 5.24 4.57
C GLY A 351 21.30 6.70 4.99
N GLN A 352 21.74 6.97 6.22
CA GLN A 352 22.11 8.32 6.67
C GLN A 352 23.49 8.72 6.12
N GLY A 353 23.59 8.82 4.80
CA GLY A 353 24.64 9.61 4.15
C GLY A 353 24.14 11.04 4.07
N SER A 354 24.27 11.81 5.16
CA SER A 354 24.27 13.27 5.01
C SER A 354 25.46 13.62 4.12
N SER A 355 25.15 14.28 3.01
CA SER A 355 26.12 14.74 2.02
C SER A 355 26.97 15.86 2.61
N HIS A 356 27.88 15.58 3.54
CA HIS A 356 28.97 16.48 3.91
C HIS A 356 30.20 15.67 4.34
N ASP A 357 31.21 15.74 3.48
CA ASP A 357 32.63 15.42 3.70
C ASP A 357 33.04 13.95 3.93
N GLY A 358 33.65 13.38 2.88
CA GLY A 358 34.90 12.62 2.99
C GLY A 358 34.88 11.26 3.69
N LYS A 359 34.87 10.21 2.84
CA LYS A 359 35.08 8.78 3.11
C LYS A 359 33.85 8.03 3.63
N ASP A 360 33.08 7.49 2.67
CA ASP A 360 32.21 6.34 2.91
C ASP A 360 33.08 5.18 3.40
N GLU A 361 33.22 5.04 4.71
CA GLU A 361 33.67 3.78 5.31
C GLU A 361 32.47 2.82 5.26
N ASP A 362 32.52 1.84 4.35
CA ASP A 362 31.51 0.79 4.20
C ASP A 362 31.16 0.17 5.56
N LEU A 363 29.96 0.47 6.05
CA LEU A 363 29.47 -0.02 7.33
C LEU A 363 29.50 -1.57 7.34
N PRO A 364 30.02 -2.22 8.40
CA PRO A 364 30.19 -3.67 8.38
C PRO A 364 28.86 -4.41 8.24
N LEU A 365 28.77 -5.32 7.25
CA LEU A 365 27.54 -6.09 6.97
C LEU A 365 26.98 -6.83 8.18
N HIS A 366 27.85 -7.27 9.10
CA HIS A 366 27.45 -7.97 10.32
C HIS A 366 26.71 -7.06 11.31
N PHE A 367 27.06 -5.76 11.39
CA PHE A 367 26.35 -4.81 12.24
C PHE A 367 24.91 -4.59 11.75
N LEU A 368 24.75 -4.44 10.44
CA LEU A 368 23.43 -4.29 9.82
C LEU A 368 22.56 -5.53 9.99
N HIS A 369 23.17 -6.71 9.98
CA HIS A 369 22.48 -7.96 10.28
C HIS A 369 22.02 -8.01 11.75
N ASP A 370 22.92 -7.79 12.71
CA ASP A 370 22.60 -7.82 14.13
C ASP A 370 21.53 -6.78 14.51
N ALA A 371 21.60 -5.57 13.94
CA ALA A 371 20.60 -4.53 14.14
C ALA A 371 19.23 -4.92 13.57
N ALA A 372 19.19 -5.50 12.36
CA ALA A 372 17.94 -5.98 11.77
C ALA A 372 17.32 -7.11 12.57
N MET A 373 18.13 -7.97 13.19
CA MET A 373 17.65 -9.02 14.08
C MET A 373 17.01 -8.46 15.35
N LEU A 374 17.62 -7.44 15.96
CA LEU A 374 17.02 -6.72 17.09
C LEU A 374 15.68 -6.09 16.68
N HIS A 375 15.64 -5.36 15.55
CA HIS A 375 14.42 -4.75 15.05
C HIS A 375 13.31 -5.77 14.80
N GLN A 376 13.64 -6.91 14.19
CA GLN A 376 12.67 -7.97 13.96
C GLN A 376 12.01 -8.44 15.27
N VAL A 377 12.81 -8.78 16.29
CA VAL A 377 12.25 -9.29 17.54
C VAL A 377 11.50 -8.23 18.33
N ILE A 378 11.88 -6.95 18.24
CA ILE A 378 11.11 -5.86 18.83
C ILE A 378 9.73 -5.73 18.16
N ILE A 379 9.66 -5.75 16.83
CA ILE A 379 8.39 -5.67 16.10
C ILE A 379 7.49 -6.85 16.46
N GLU A 380 8.02 -8.07 16.48
CA GLU A 380 7.28 -9.25 16.88
C GLU A 380 6.77 -9.14 18.33
N GLY A 381 7.56 -8.54 19.23
CA GLY A 381 7.18 -8.24 20.61
C GLY A 381 5.95 -7.32 20.71
N ILE A 382 5.88 -6.27 19.88
CA ILE A 382 4.69 -5.41 19.80
C ILE A 382 3.44 -6.22 19.40
N GLY A 383 3.58 -7.14 18.44
CA GLY A 383 2.50 -8.05 18.05
C GLY A 383 2.05 -8.96 19.18
N ILE A 384 3.00 -9.47 19.98
CA ILE A 384 2.74 -10.30 21.16
C ILE A 384 1.98 -9.50 22.23
N PHE A 385 2.35 -8.25 22.50
CA PHE A 385 1.65 -7.40 23.46
C PHE A 385 0.18 -7.22 23.07
N ASN A 386 -0.09 -7.04 21.77
CA ASN A 386 -1.46 -7.01 21.26
C ASN A 386 -2.19 -8.35 21.40
N VAL A 387 -1.52 -9.50 21.19
CA VAL A 387 -2.13 -10.82 21.43
C VAL A 387 -2.50 -11.01 22.90
N CYS A 388 -1.67 -10.57 23.85
CA CYS A 388 -1.93 -10.74 25.28
C CYS A 388 -3.02 -9.81 25.83
N LEU A 389 -3.07 -8.56 25.36
CA LEU A 389 -4.03 -7.55 25.84
C LEU A 389 -5.33 -7.51 25.03
N GLY A 390 -5.33 -8.04 23.80
CA GLY A 390 -6.46 -7.96 22.90
C GLY A 390 -6.94 -6.52 22.69
N LYS A 391 -8.22 -6.25 22.96
CA LYS A 391 -8.79 -4.89 22.85
C LYS A 391 -8.19 -3.90 23.85
N GLY A 392 -7.65 -4.38 24.98
CA GLY A 392 -6.94 -3.56 25.96
C GLY A 392 -5.73 -2.82 25.37
N PHE A 393 -5.09 -3.37 24.33
CA PHE A 393 -3.95 -2.75 23.66
C PHE A 393 -4.30 -1.39 23.04
N ALA A 394 -5.51 -1.25 22.48
CA ALA A 394 -5.99 0.02 21.94
C ALA A 394 -6.43 0.98 23.06
N PHE A 395 -7.14 0.49 24.08
CA PHE A 395 -7.61 1.31 25.21
C PHE A 395 -6.48 1.89 26.06
N SER A 396 -5.36 1.18 26.17
CA SER A 396 -4.16 1.65 26.88
C SER A 396 -3.32 2.65 26.07
N GLY A 397 -3.69 2.96 24.83
CA GLY A 397 -2.95 3.89 23.96
C GLY A 397 -1.73 3.28 23.24
N PHE A 398 -1.41 2.01 23.51
CA PHE A 398 -0.24 1.33 22.93
C PHE A 398 -0.34 1.16 21.41
N MET A 399 -1.56 1.06 20.87
CA MET A 399 -1.81 1.10 19.43
C MET A 399 -1.25 2.36 18.80
N HIS A 400 -1.57 3.54 19.34
CA HIS A 400 -1.09 4.82 18.82
C HIS A 400 0.43 4.89 18.91
N SER A 401 1.02 4.52 20.06
CA SER A 401 2.48 4.53 20.24
C SER A 401 3.25 3.63 19.27
N SER A 402 2.62 2.60 18.72
CA SER A 402 3.28 1.57 17.91
C SER A 402 2.95 1.61 16.42
N LEU A 403 1.76 2.12 16.05
CA LEU A 403 1.24 1.99 14.69
C LEU A 403 2.14 2.71 13.67
N TYR A 404 2.55 3.94 13.95
CA TYR A 404 3.43 4.68 13.05
C TYR A 404 4.77 3.94 12.85
N LEU A 405 5.37 3.45 13.94
CA LEU A 405 6.62 2.70 13.90
C LEU A 405 6.51 1.42 13.05
N LEU A 406 5.38 0.70 13.16
CA LEU A 406 5.13 -0.48 12.33
C LEU A 406 4.98 -0.11 10.85
N LEU A 407 4.26 0.98 10.54
CA LEU A 407 4.10 1.49 9.17
C LEU A 407 5.42 1.98 8.57
N GLU A 408 6.27 2.63 9.37
CA GLU A 408 7.60 3.06 8.96
C GLU A 408 8.47 1.86 8.55
N ASN A 409 8.45 0.80 9.36
CA ASN A 409 9.22 -0.41 9.12
C ASN A 409 8.75 -1.25 7.92
N LEU A 410 7.56 -1.00 7.36
CA LEU A 410 7.14 -1.57 6.07
C LEU A 410 8.03 -1.11 4.91
N VAL A 411 8.68 0.05 5.05
CA VAL A 411 9.54 0.64 4.03
C VAL A 411 11.01 0.24 4.22
N SER A 412 11.32 -0.51 5.29
CA SER A 412 12.69 -0.93 5.58
C SER A 412 13.32 -1.67 4.40
N PRO A 413 14.60 -1.39 4.07
CA PRO A 413 15.31 -2.12 3.02
C PRO A 413 15.52 -3.59 3.40
N ASN A 414 15.53 -3.91 4.70
CA ASN A 414 15.72 -5.27 5.19
C ASN A 414 14.41 -6.07 5.06
N PHE A 415 14.49 -7.20 4.36
CA PHE A 415 13.33 -8.08 4.15
C PHE A 415 12.73 -8.61 5.46
N HIS A 416 13.56 -9.01 6.43
CA HIS A 416 13.09 -9.58 7.69
C HIS A 416 12.30 -8.57 8.53
N VAL A 417 12.82 -7.33 8.64
CA VAL A 417 12.15 -6.24 9.37
C VAL A 417 10.81 -5.89 8.71
N ARG A 418 10.79 -5.74 7.39
CA ARG A 418 9.56 -5.45 6.64
C ARG A 418 8.54 -6.59 6.73
N ALA A 419 8.98 -7.84 6.60
CA ALA A 419 8.09 -9.01 6.71
C ALA A 419 7.52 -9.14 8.14
N ALA A 420 8.32 -8.82 9.16
CA ALA A 420 7.85 -8.80 10.54
C ALA A 420 6.80 -7.72 10.77
N ALA A 421 7.01 -6.49 10.27
CA ALA A 421 6.04 -5.40 10.34
C ALA A 421 4.71 -5.77 9.66
N ASP A 422 4.74 -6.35 8.45
CA ASP A 422 3.53 -6.79 7.73
C ASP A 422 2.76 -7.84 8.53
N ALA A 423 3.46 -8.87 9.03
CA ALA A 423 2.84 -9.94 9.81
C ALA A 423 2.20 -9.41 11.11
N VAL A 424 2.90 -8.52 11.83
CA VAL A 424 2.40 -7.93 13.08
C VAL A 424 1.18 -7.06 12.83
N LEU A 425 1.15 -6.25 11.76
CA LEU A 425 -0.03 -5.48 11.39
C LEU A 425 -1.24 -6.37 11.10
N ARG A 426 -1.05 -7.52 10.43
CA ARG A 426 -2.12 -8.51 10.21
C ARG A 426 -2.61 -9.14 11.52
N VAL A 427 -1.70 -9.45 12.44
CA VAL A 427 -2.08 -9.96 13.77
C VAL A 427 -2.88 -8.91 14.53
N ILE A 428 -2.41 -7.65 14.60
CA ILE A 428 -3.12 -6.55 15.24
C ILE A 428 -4.53 -6.37 14.66
N THR A 429 -4.64 -6.43 13.33
CA THR A 429 -5.92 -6.36 12.61
C THR A 429 -6.87 -7.47 13.05
N LYS A 430 -6.40 -8.73 13.06
CA LYS A 430 -7.20 -9.90 13.45
C LYS A 430 -7.64 -9.82 14.91
N THR A 431 -6.74 -9.50 15.84
CA THR A 431 -7.05 -9.46 17.27
C THR A 431 -7.98 -8.30 17.63
N SER A 432 -7.84 -7.15 16.95
CA SER A 432 -8.68 -5.97 17.19
C SER A 432 -10.05 -6.06 16.51
N GLY A 433 -10.27 -7.04 15.62
CA GLY A 433 -11.54 -7.26 14.92
C GLY A 433 -11.75 -6.40 13.67
N TYR A 434 -10.67 -5.90 13.06
CA TYR A 434 -10.72 -5.20 11.78
C TYR A 434 -10.72 -6.21 10.62
N LEU A 435 -11.40 -5.89 9.51
CA LEU A 435 -11.50 -6.76 8.34
C LEU A 435 -10.20 -6.76 7.50
N SER A 436 -9.44 -5.68 7.57
CA SER A 436 -8.18 -5.53 6.85
C SER A 436 -7.25 -4.55 7.58
N VAL A 437 -5.95 -4.67 7.33
CA VAL A 437 -4.95 -3.71 7.83
C VAL A 437 -5.23 -2.30 7.26
N GLY A 438 -5.82 -2.21 6.05
CA GLY A 438 -6.32 -0.95 5.51
C GLY A 438 -7.34 -0.29 6.44
N GLN A 439 -8.35 -1.04 6.89
CA GLN A 439 -9.37 -0.55 7.82
C GLN A 439 -8.77 -0.13 9.17
N LEU A 440 -7.79 -0.88 9.69
CA LEU A 440 -7.06 -0.51 10.92
C LEU A 440 -6.45 0.89 10.79
N VAL A 441 -5.75 1.17 9.68
CA VAL A 441 -5.12 2.49 9.49
C VAL A 441 -6.16 3.57 9.22
N LEU A 442 -7.27 3.26 8.52
CA LEU A 442 -8.35 4.22 8.28
C LEU A 442 -9.04 4.69 9.57
N GLU A 443 -9.26 3.80 10.53
CA GLU A 443 -9.86 4.17 11.83
C GLU A 443 -8.87 4.92 12.73
N ASN A 444 -7.57 4.89 12.42
CA ASN A 444 -6.51 5.62 13.12
C ASN A 444 -5.85 6.70 12.23
N ALA A 445 -6.57 7.14 11.19
CA ALA A 445 -6.08 8.02 10.14
C ALA A 445 -5.52 9.34 10.64
N ASP A 446 -6.27 10.01 11.53
CA ASP A 446 -5.92 11.32 12.08
C ASP A 446 -4.54 11.27 12.74
N TYR A 447 -4.32 10.28 13.61
CA TYR A 447 -3.04 10.08 14.30
C TYR A 447 -1.88 9.81 13.34
N VAL A 448 -2.08 8.93 12.35
CA VAL A 448 -1.02 8.57 11.40
C VAL A 448 -0.66 9.74 10.52
N ILE A 449 -1.64 10.50 10.02
CA ILE A 449 -1.40 11.69 9.20
C ILE A 449 -0.73 12.79 10.03
N ASP A 450 -1.18 13.04 11.26
CA ASP A 450 -0.53 14.00 12.17
C ASP A 450 0.95 13.65 12.42
N SER A 451 1.24 12.36 12.60
CA SER A 451 2.61 11.85 12.76
C SER A 451 3.45 12.10 11.51
N ILE A 452 2.89 11.85 10.31
CA ILE A 452 3.56 12.16 9.03
C ILE A 452 3.79 13.67 8.89
N CYS A 453 2.78 14.49 9.18
CA CYS A 453 2.89 15.95 9.11
C CYS A 453 3.96 16.49 10.06
N GLN A 454 4.08 15.93 11.27
CA GLN A 454 5.13 16.28 12.22
C GLN A 454 6.52 15.93 11.68
N GLN A 455 6.70 14.73 11.13
CA GLN A 455 8.00 14.31 10.61
C GLN A 455 8.38 15.03 9.30
N LEU A 456 7.41 15.40 8.46
CA LEU A 456 7.64 16.24 7.28
C LEU A 456 8.18 17.64 7.63
N ARG A 457 7.98 18.13 8.87
CA ARG A 457 8.57 19.41 9.33
C ARG A 457 10.07 19.31 9.63
N HIS A 458 10.61 18.09 9.75
CA HIS A 458 11.99 17.82 10.14
C HIS A 458 12.64 16.75 9.24
N LEU A 459 12.70 17.01 7.93
CA LEU A 459 13.17 16.06 6.91
C LEU A 459 14.63 15.64 7.07
N ASP A 460 15.47 16.52 7.62
CA ASP A 460 16.87 16.20 7.93
C ASP A 460 17.00 15.01 8.89
N LEU A 461 16.04 14.87 9.81
CA LEU A 461 15.99 13.77 10.77
C LEU A 461 15.21 12.58 10.23
N HIS A 462 14.23 12.82 9.34
CA HIS A 462 13.29 11.82 8.86
C HIS A 462 13.20 11.74 7.33
N PRO A 463 14.28 11.29 6.64
CA PRO A 463 14.32 11.22 5.17
C PRO A 463 13.41 10.13 4.58
N HIS A 464 12.96 9.15 5.37
CA HIS A 464 12.13 8.04 4.93
C HIS A 464 10.63 8.40 4.84
N VAL A 465 10.18 9.49 5.47
CA VAL A 465 8.77 9.89 5.58
C VAL A 465 8.03 9.92 4.25
N PRO A 466 8.61 10.42 3.13
CA PRO A 466 7.90 10.41 1.86
C PRO A 466 7.62 9.00 1.36
N SER A 467 8.54 8.07 1.64
CA SER A 467 8.38 6.66 1.27
C SER A 467 7.37 5.96 2.19
N VAL A 468 7.29 6.33 3.47
CA VAL A 468 6.24 5.87 4.40
C VAL A 468 4.87 6.33 3.94
N LEU A 469 4.71 7.60 3.59
CA LEU A 469 3.47 8.14 3.03
C LEU A 469 3.08 7.40 1.75
N ALA A 470 4.02 7.16 0.83
CA ALA A 470 3.76 6.40 -0.39
C ALA A 470 3.33 4.95 -0.10
N ALA A 471 4.02 4.26 0.81
CA ALA A 471 3.73 2.87 1.17
C ALA A 471 2.36 2.75 1.84
N MET A 472 2.07 3.62 2.80
CA MET A 472 0.78 3.72 3.49
C MET A 472 -0.37 3.87 2.50
N LEU A 473 -0.28 4.85 1.58
CA LEU A 473 -1.32 5.09 0.58
C LEU A 473 -1.45 3.92 -0.41
N SER A 474 -0.34 3.28 -0.77
CA SER A 474 -0.37 2.09 -1.63
C SER A 474 -1.04 0.88 -0.97
N TYR A 475 -0.95 0.79 0.36
CA TYR A 475 -1.41 -0.34 1.16
C TYR A 475 -2.89 -0.24 1.52
N ILE A 476 -3.38 0.96 1.84
CA ILE A 476 -4.76 1.20 2.28
C ILE A 476 -5.68 1.49 1.08
N GLY A 477 -5.14 2.12 0.03
CA GLY A 477 -5.96 2.93 -0.87
C GLY A 477 -6.48 4.18 -0.16
N VAL A 478 -6.93 5.19 -0.92
CA VAL A 478 -7.45 6.41 -0.30
C VAL A 478 -8.95 6.27 -0.09
N ALA A 479 -9.40 6.18 1.17
CA ALA A 479 -10.83 6.16 1.51
C ALA A 479 -11.39 7.58 1.74
N GLN A 480 -12.71 7.71 1.69
CA GLN A 480 -13.43 8.98 1.91
C GLN A 480 -13.01 9.73 3.19
N LYS A 481 -12.71 9.00 4.27
CA LYS A 481 -12.27 9.57 5.56
C LYS A 481 -10.84 10.14 5.52
N MET A 482 -9.95 9.59 4.69
CA MET A 482 -8.54 10.02 4.62
C MET A 482 -8.35 11.30 3.81
N LEU A 483 -9.16 11.49 2.77
CA LEU A 483 -8.97 12.56 1.78
C LEU A 483 -8.87 13.96 2.41
N PRO A 484 -9.77 14.37 3.33
CA PRO A 484 -9.68 15.69 3.95
C PRO A 484 -8.36 15.89 4.72
N LEU A 485 -7.79 14.83 5.27
CA LEU A 485 -6.56 14.88 6.06
C LEU A 485 -5.31 15.00 5.18
N LEU A 486 -5.41 14.61 3.89
CA LEU A 486 -4.27 14.64 2.97
C LEU A 486 -3.92 16.04 2.45
N GLU A 487 -4.73 17.06 2.73
CA GLU A 487 -4.47 18.43 2.27
C GLU A 487 -3.18 19.03 2.88
N GLU A 488 -2.97 18.90 4.21
CA GLU A 488 -1.75 19.37 4.88
C GLU A 488 -0.47 18.63 4.42
N PRO A 489 -0.41 17.28 4.39
CA PRO A 489 0.79 16.61 3.92
C PRO A 489 1.05 16.90 2.45
N MET A 490 0.01 17.00 1.60
CA MET A 490 0.19 17.40 0.20
C MET A 490 0.78 18.81 0.09
N ARG A 491 0.32 19.78 0.91
CA ARG A 491 0.90 21.14 0.95
C ARG A 491 2.37 21.12 1.33
N SER A 492 2.75 20.33 2.34
CA SER A 492 4.14 20.18 2.76
C SER A 492 5.02 19.54 1.67
N VAL A 493 4.52 18.47 1.03
CA VAL A 493 5.20 17.81 -0.10
C VAL A 493 5.35 18.77 -1.29
N SER A 494 4.34 19.58 -1.59
CA SER A 494 4.39 20.58 -2.66
C SER A 494 5.52 21.58 -2.43
N LEU A 495 5.65 22.12 -1.22
CA LEU A 495 6.72 23.06 -0.85
C LEU A 495 8.11 22.45 -1.03
N GLU A 496 8.29 21.18 -0.63
CA GLU A 496 9.56 20.47 -0.81
C GLU A 496 9.91 20.18 -2.27
N LEU A 497 8.88 19.94 -3.09
CA LEU A 497 9.04 19.76 -4.52
C LEU A 497 9.20 21.07 -5.29
N GLU A 498 9.15 22.24 -4.65
CA GLU A 498 9.50 23.51 -5.28
C GLU A 498 11.01 23.65 -5.52
N ILE A 499 11.43 24.77 -6.12
CA ILE A 499 12.84 24.98 -6.51
C ILE A 499 13.78 24.94 -5.30
N LEU A 500 13.38 25.53 -4.16
CA LEU A 500 14.20 25.62 -2.95
C LEU A 500 14.32 24.27 -2.23
N GLY A 501 13.21 23.55 -2.02
CA GLY A 501 13.24 22.24 -1.36
C GLY A 501 14.06 21.22 -2.15
N ARG A 502 13.93 21.18 -3.49
CA ARG A 502 14.79 20.32 -4.34
C ARG A 502 16.27 20.69 -4.32
N TYR A 503 16.60 21.92 -3.97
CA TYR A 503 18.00 22.34 -3.79
C TYR A 503 18.53 21.90 -2.43
N GLN A 504 17.72 21.99 -1.38
CA GLN A 504 18.06 21.56 -0.02
C GLN A 504 18.14 20.03 0.10
N HIS A 505 17.20 19.30 -0.51
CA HIS A 505 17.08 17.84 -0.42
C HIS A 505 16.96 17.19 -1.82
N PRO A 506 18.05 17.15 -2.62
CA PRO A 506 18.00 16.63 -3.98
C PRO A 506 17.68 15.12 -4.05
N ASP A 507 18.05 14.36 -3.02
CA ASP A 507 17.84 12.90 -2.97
C ASP A 507 16.40 12.52 -2.58
N LEU A 508 15.68 13.43 -1.90
CA LEU A 508 14.29 13.22 -1.48
C LEU A 508 13.27 13.54 -2.58
N THR A 509 13.68 14.19 -3.67
CA THR A 509 12.76 14.59 -4.76
C THR A 509 12.01 13.41 -5.37
N ILE A 510 12.69 12.27 -5.61
CA ILE A 510 12.05 11.07 -6.18
C ILE A 510 11.11 10.39 -5.16
N PRO A 511 11.51 10.16 -3.89
CA PRO A 511 10.60 9.71 -2.84
C PRO A 511 9.32 10.55 -2.73
N PHE A 512 9.44 11.89 -2.72
CA PHE A 512 8.29 12.78 -2.70
C PHE A 512 7.41 12.65 -3.93
N LEU A 513 8.01 12.59 -5.13
CA LEU A 513 7.27 12.33 -6.37
C LEU A 513 6.51 11.00 -6.34
N LYS A 514 7.10 9.94 -5.77
CA LYS A 514 6.41 8.65 -5.62
C LYS A 514 5.22 8.75 -4.66
N ALA A 515 5.35 9.53 -3.58
CA ALA A 515 4.23 9.80 -2.69
C ALA A 515 3.08 10.52 -3.42
N VAL A 516 3.40 11.58 -4.18
CA VAL A 516 2.40 12.30 -5.00
C VAL A 516 1.78 11.38 -6.06
N ALA A 517 2.55 10.46 -6.65
CA ALA A 517 2.02 9.49 -7.61
C ALA A 517 1.00 8.53 -7.00
N GLU A 518 1.25 8.02 -5.78
CA GLU A 518 0.27 7.17 -5.10
C GLU A 518 -0.97 7.97 -4.63
N ILE A 519 -0.81 9.26 -4.26
CA ILE A 519 -1.95 10.16 -4.02
C ILE A 519 -2.79 10.31 -5.29
N ALA A 520 -2.18 10.69 -6.41
CA ALA A 520 -2.86 10.95 -7.69
C ALA A 520 -3.60 9.70 -8.22
N LYS A 521 -2.95 8.54 -8.15
CA LYS A 521 -3.52 7.25 -8.55
C LYS A 521 -4.72 6.85 -7.70
N SER A 522 -4.70 7.19 -6.42
CA SER A 522 -5.82 6.92 -5.51
C SER A 522 -6.96 7.91 -5.73
N LEU A 523 -6.67 9.20 -5.92
CA LEU A 523 -7.65 10.21 -6.31
C LEU A 523 -8.36 9.87 -7.63
N LYS A 524 -7.63 9.32 -8.61
CA LYS A 524 -8.20 8.83 -9.86
C LYS A 524 -9.28 7.76 -9.65
N ARG A 525 -9.05 6.84 -8.71
CA ARG A 525 -10.01 5.75 -8.39
C ARG A 525 -11.27 6.30 -7.74
N GLU A 526 -11.13 7.17 -6.75
CA GLU A 526 -12.27 7.81 -6.08
C GLU A 526 -13.03 8.72 -7.05
N ALA A 527 -12.32 9.52 -7.85
CA ALA A 527 -12.91 10.42 -8.83
C ALA A 527 -13.71 9.68 -9.92
N PHE A 528 -13.32 8.45 -10.28
CA PHE A 528 -14.00 7.66 -11.30
C PHE A 528 -15.47 7.36 -10.95
N LEU A 529 -15.79 7.23 -9.66
CA LEU A 529 -17.14 6.90 -9.20
C LEU A 529 -18.06 8.13 -9.09
N LEU A 530 -17.48 9.32 -8.90
CA LEU A 530 -18.24 10.56 -8.67
C LEU A 530 -19.30 10.87 -9.74
N PRO A 531 -19.02 10.77 -11.06
CA PRO A 531 -20.03 11.11 -12.07
C PRO A 531 -21.24 10.19 -12.00
N THR A 532 -21.01 8.89 -11.79
CA THR A 532 -22.09 7.89 -11.71
C THR A 532 -22.96 8.09 -10.46
N GLU A 533 -22.34 8.42 -9.34
CA GLU A 533 -23.06 8.72 -8.09
C GLU A 533 -23.87 10.01 -8.23
N ALA A 534 -23.26 11.08 -8.78
CA ALA A 534 -23.94 12.34 -9.03
C ALA A 534 -25.09 12.23 -10.03
N GLU A 535 -24.93 11.41 -11.09
CA GLU A 535 -26.00 11.13 -12.05
C GLU A 535 -27.15 10.34 -11.40
N SER A 536 -26.85 9.30 -10.63
CA SER A 536 -27.87 8.53 -9.90
C SER A 536 -28.63 9.39 -8.89
N PHE A 537 -27.93 10.30 -8.22
CA PHE A 537 -28.52 11.27 -7.30
C PHE A 537 -29.43 12.25 -8.04
N LEU A 538 -28.98 12.79 -9.18
CA LEU A 538 -29.80 13.65 -10.05
C LEU A 538 -31.09 12.95 -10.50
N GLN A 539 -31.00 11.68 -10.92
CA GLN A 539 -32.17 10.90 -11.32
C GLN A 539 -33.13 10.69 -10.13
N HIS A 540 -32.60 10.33 -8.96
CA HIS A 540 -33.39 10.18 -7.74
C HIS A 540 -34.08 11.49 -7.33
N VAL A 541 -33.39 12.64 -7.42
CA VAL A 541 -33.96 13.96 -7.17
C VAL A 541 -35.10 14.25 -8.15
N LYS A 542 -34.88 14.04 -9.46
CA LYS A 542 -35.92 14.24 -10.49
C LYS A 542 -37.15 13.36 -10.26
N VAL A 543 -36.96 12.07 -9.96
CA VAL A 543 -38.08 11.15 -9.68
C VAL A 543 -38.86 11.60 -8.45
N LYS A 544 -38.18 11.96 -7.36
CA LYS A 544 -38.84 12.44 -6.14
C LYS A 544 -39.60 13.75 -6.35
N ILE A 545 -39.03 14.69 -7.09
CA ILE A 545 -39.72 15.93 -7.46
C ILE A 545 -40.99 15.60 -8.26
N LEU A 546 -40.89 14.73 -9.26
CA LEU A 546 -42.04 14.31 -10.09
C LEU A 546 -43.13 13.56 -9.30
N GLU A 547 -42.77 12.60 -8.45
CA GLU A 547 -43.71 11.86 -7.60
C GLU A 547 -44.50 12.80 -6.68
N LYS A 548 -43.83 13.82 -6.15
CA LYS A 548 -44.44 14.77 -5.21
C LYS A 548 -45.25 15.83 -5.93
N GLU A 549 -44.80 16.33 -7.09
CA GLU A 549 -45.62 17.17 -7.97
C GLU A 549 -46.92 16.46 -8.37
N GLN A 550 -46.86 15.15 -8.67
CA GLN A 550 -48.04 14.34 -8.95
C GLN A 550 -48.94 14.20 -7.72
N ARG A 551 -48.37 13.99 -6.53
CA ARG A 551 -49.12 13.89 -5.27
C ARG A 551 -49.85 15.20 -4.95
N CYS A 552 -49.19 16.34 -5.06
CA CYS A 552 -49.80 17.67 -4.88
C CYS A 552 -50.94 17.91 -5.87
N ARG A 553 -50.82 17.44 -7.13
CA ARG A 553 -51.92 17.51 -8.12
C ARG A 553 -53.11 16.61 -7.75
N THR A 554 -52.89 15.40 -7.21
CA THR A 554 -53.97 14.52 -6.75
C THR A 554 -54.68 15.04 -5.48
N GLU A 555 -53.94 15.65 -4.55
CA GLU A 555 -54.51 16.25 -3.33
C GLU A 555 -55.32 17.51 -3.66
N SER A 556 -54.85 18.34 -4.61
CA SER A 556 -55.61 19.47 -5.17
C SER A 556 -56.87 19.02 -5.94
N GLY A 557 -56.81 17.88 -6.65
CA GLY A 557 -57.92 17.33 -7.42
C GLY A 557 -59.04 16.71 -6.56
N GLN A 558 -58.72 16.19 -5.37
CA GLN A 558 -59.73 15.65 -4.44
C GLN A 558 -60.48 16.75 -3.67
N SER A 559 -59.86 17.92 -3.45
CA SER A 559 -60.56 19.07 -2.87
C SER A 559 -61.58 19.72 -3.82
N SER A 560 -61.62 19.32 -5.09
CA SER A 560 -62.48 19.93 -6.12
C SER A 560 -63.75 19.11 -6.45
N ARG A 561 -64.05 18.01 -5.74
CA ARG A 561 -65.20 17.12 -6.04
C ARG A 561 -66.30 17.02 -4.96
N LEU A 562 -66.23 17.77 -3.88
CA LEU A 562 -67.30 17.89 -2.90
C LEU A 562 -67.51 19.37 -2.62
N TYR A 563 -68.46 20.01 -3.30
CA TYR A 563 -69.35 21.09 -2.83
C TYR A 563 -70.20 21.55 -4.02
N HIS A 564 -71.34 20.87 -4.21
CA HIS A 564 -72.54 21.55 -4.65
C HIS A 564 -73.64 21.26 -3.62
N GLU A 565 -74.35 22.33 -3.29
CA GLU A 565 -75.56 22.44 -2.46
C GLU A 565 -75.39 22.79 -0.96
N GLU A 566 -75.57 24.10 -0.74
CA GLU A 566 -76.47 24.77 0.20
C GLU A 566 -76.35 24.55 1.71
N GLY A 567 -76.30 25.69 2.43
CA GLY A 567 -76.83 25.80 3.79
C GLY A 567 -75.83 26.32 4.82
N ALA A 568 -75.99 27.60 5.17
CA ALA A 568 -75.27 28.25 6.26
C ALA A 568 -75.49 27.53 7.61
N SER A 569 -74.40 27.15 8.29
CA SER A 569 -74.43 26.89 9.73
C SER A 569 -73.02 26.99 10.32
N TYR A 570 -72.91 27.75 11.41
CA TYR A 570 -71.69 27.96 12.19
C TYR A 570 -71.20 26.63 12.76
N CYS A 571 -69.92 26.27 12.51
CA CYS A 571 -69.19 25.29 13.31
C CYS A 571 -67.71 25.66 13.43
N THR A 572 -67.25 25.52 14.66
CA THR A 572 -65.96 25.81 15.27
C THR A 572 -64.87 24.79 14.92
N HIS A 573 -63.62 25.26 14.91
CA HIS A 573 -62.36 24.53 15.17
C HIS A 573 -62.42 22.99 15.15
N SER A 574 -61.85 22.34 14.12
CA SER A 574 -61.09 21.07 14.30
C SER A 574 -60.34 20.48 13.10
N ASP A 575 -60.26 21.11 11.91
CA ASP A 575 -59.52 20.48 10.77
C ASP A 575 -58.14 21.07 10.45
N VAL A 576 -57.54 21.85 11.36
CA VAL A 576 -56.16 22.39 11.17
C VAL A 576 -55.07 21.35 11.50
N ALA A 577 -55.43 20.19 12.07
CA ALA A 577 -54.45 19.16 12.43
C ALA A 577 -53.96 18.30 11.24
N GLY A 578 -54.65 18.32 10.08
CA GLY A 578 -54.26 17.51 8.92
C GLY A 578 -53.13 18.13 8.06
N CYS A 579 -53.10 19.46 7.94
CA CYS A 579 -52.21 20.16 7.01
C CYS A 579 -50.80 20.43 7.55
N HIS A 580 -50.62 20.48 8.88
CA HIS A 580 -49.30 20.74 9.49
C HIS A 580 -48.38 19.49 9.58
N PHE A 581 -48.94 18.27 9.48
CA PHE A 581 -48.13 17.04 9.51
C PHE A 581 -47.46 16.72 8.16
N ALA A 582 -48.09 17.07 7.03
CA ALA A 582 -47.51 16.84 5.70
C ALA A 582 -46.32 17.77 5.41
N ASP A 583 -46.40 19.03 5.87
CA ASP A 583 -45.37 20.06 5.68
C ASP A 583 -44.06 19.72 6.43
N SER A 584 -44.16 19.18 7.65
CA SER A 584 -42.99 18.78 8.44
C SER A 584 -42.25 17.57 7.84
N SER A 585 -42.97 16.62 7.23
CA SER A 585 -42.36 15.47 6.56
C SER A 585 -41.64 15.88 5.27
N MET A 586 -42.21 16.82 4.50
CA MET A 586 -41.58 17.33 3.29
C MET A 586 -40.31 18.13 3.59
N HIS A 587 -40.34 18.98 4.61
CA HIS A 587 -39.16 19.76 5.02
C HIS A 587 -37.98 18.84 5.39
N LYS A 588 -38.22 17.80 6.20
CA LYS A 588 -37.19 16.83 6.61
C LYS A 588 -36.59 16.04 5.45
N GLU A 589 -37.42 15.57 4.51
CA GLU A 589 -36.93 14.85 3.33
C GLU A 589 -36.07 15.76 2.42
N LEU A 590 -36.45 17.04 2.29
CA LEU A 590 -35.74 18.01 1.47
C LEU A 590 -34.44 18.48 2.13
N GLU A 591 -34.43 18.63 3.46
CA GLU A 591 -33.21 18.80 4.26
C GLU A 591 -32.25 17.62 4.06
N GLU A 592 -32.74 16.38 4.07
CA GLU A 592 -31.89 15.20 3.86
C GLU A 592 -31.29 15.17 2.45
N ILE A 593 -32.08 15.51 1.42
CA ILE A 593 -31.61 15.61 0.02
C ILE A 593 -30.57 16.75 -0.10
N THR A 594 -30.83 17.90 0.50
CA THR A 594 -29.93 19.06 0.48
C THR A 594 -28.62 18.76 1.23
N PHE A 595 -28.71 18.08 2.37
CA PHE A 595 -27.54 17.63 3.12
C PHE A 595 -26.68 16.65 2.32
N LYS A 596 -27.31 15.67 1.63
CA LYS A 596 -26.63 14.74 0.73
C LYS A 596 -25.96 15.44 -0.46
N LEU A 597 -26.61 16.46 -1.05
CA LEU A 597 -25.99 17.26 -2.11
C LEU A 597 -24.78 18.04 -1.57
N ASN A 598 -24.90 18.65 -0.40
CA ASN A 598 -23.81 19.41 0.21
C ASN A 598 -22.62 18.53 0.62
N SER A 599 -22.85 17.32 1.11
CA SER A 599 -21.78 16.37 1.40
C SER A 599 -21.07 15.90 0.13
N SER A 600 -21.82 15.60 -0.95
CA SER A 600 -21.26 15.27 -2.27
C SER A 600 -20.40 16.41 -2.82
N LYS A 601 -20.91 17.65 -2.80
CA LYS A 601 -20.18 18.85 -3.24
C LYS A 601 -18.86 19.02 -2.48
N ARG A 602 -18.88 18.90 -1.15
CA ARG A 602 -17.67 19.00 -0.31
C ARG A 602 -16.66 17.92 -0.68
N TYR A 603 -17.11 16.68 -0.79
CA TYR A 603 -16.27 15.55 -1.13
C TYR A 603 -15.59 15.71 -2.50
N ARG A 604 -16.36 16.08 -3.54
CA ARG A 604 -15.83 16.40 -4.87
C ARG A 604 -14.83 17.57 -4.82
N ARG A 605 -15.11 18.63 -4.05
CA ARG A 605 -14.22 19.80 -3.91
C ARG A 605 -12.87 19.40 -3.28
N THR A 606 -12.88 18.55 -2.25
CA THR A 606 -11.64 18.01 -1.65
C THR A 606 -10.82 17.23 -2.66
N ILE A 607 -11.44 16.31 -3.42
CA ILE A 607 -10.76 15.56 -4.48
C ILE A 607 -10.18 16.51 -5.54
N GLY A 608 -10.97 17.50 -5.97
CA GLY A 608 -10.54 18.51 -6.94
C GLY A 608 -9.35 19.33 -6.46
N SER A 609 -9.36 19.79 -5.21
CA SER A 609 -8.30 20.61 -4.61
C SER A 609 -6.97 19.85 -4.53
N ILE A 610 -7.01 18.62 -4.00
CA ILE A 610 -5.79 17.80 -3.86
C ILE A 610 -5.28 17.39 -5.25
N THR A 611 -6.16 17.06 -6.19
CA THR A 611 -5.79 16.77 -7.58
C THR A 611 -5.12 17.97 -8.24
N ALA A 612 -5.67 19.17 -8.07
CA ALA A 612 -5.08 20.40 -8.59
C ALA A 612 -3.70 20.67 -7.98
N SER A 613 -3.53 20.44 -6.68
CA SER A 613 -2.23 20.53 -6.00
C SER A 613 -1.21 19.54 -6.59
N CYS A 614 -1.60 18.27 -6.80
CA CYS A 614 -0.74 17.27 -7.44
C CYS A 614 -0.29 17.70 -8.84
N LEU A 615 -1.21 18.24 -9.66
CA LEU A 615 -0.91 18.72 -11.00
C LEU A 615 0.05 19.91 -10.98
N VAL A 616 -0.20 20.90 -10.12
CA VAL A 616 0.66 22.09 -9.98
C VAL A 616 2.08 21.69 -9.55
N THR A 617 2.21 20.74 -8.64
CA THR A 617 3.50 20.27 -8.11
C THR A 617 4.29 19.45 -9.13
N ALA A 618 3.63 18.58 -9.89
CA ALA A 618 4.30 17.72 -10.88
C ALA A 618 4.65 18.45 -12.19
N THR A 619 3.87 19.46 -12.59
CA THR A 619 4.01 20.14 -13.89
C THR A 619 5.44 20.68 -14.17
N PRO A 620 6.10 21.42 -13.24
CA PRO A 620 7.44 21.94 -13.49
C PRO A 620 8.51 20.87 -13.65
N LEU A 621 8.27 19.67 -13.12
CA LEU A 621 9.25 18.56 -13.11
C LEU A 621 9.37 17.89 -14.48
N LEU A 622 8.45 18.16 -15.42
CA LEU A 622 8.59 17.79 -16.82
C LEU A 622 9.79 18.43 -17.51
N ALA A 623 10.22 19.61 -17.06
CA ALA A 623 11.39 20.32 -17.60
C ALA A 623 12.73 19.78 -17.05
N SER A 624 12.70 18.73 -16.23
CA SER A 624 13.89 18.14 -15.63
C SER A 624 14.75 17.37 -16.63
N SER A 625 16.07 17.34 -16.39
CA SER A 625 17.00 16.51 -17.15
C SER A 625 17.08 15.06 -16.64
N LYS A 626 16.62 14.75 -15.42
CA LYS A 626 16.68 13.37 -14.89
C LYS A 626 15.47 12.56 -15.34
N GLN A 627 15.72 11.46 -16.06
CA GLN A 627 14.70 10.55 -16.59
C GLN A 627 13.66 10.07 -15.55
N PRO A 628 14.03 9.57 -14.36
CA PRO A 628 13.04 9.06 -13.41
C PRO A 628 12.04 10.11 -12.93
N MET A 629 12.47 11.38 -12.82
CA MET A 629 11.60 12.47 -12.36
C MET A 629 10.53 12.79 -13.41
N CYS A 630 10.92 12.89 -14.69
CA CYS A 630 9.98 13.17 -15.77
C CYS A 630 8.97 12.04 -15.96
N LEU A 631 9.38 10.78 -15.86
CA LEU A 631 8.48 9.63 -16.03
C LEU A 631 7.41 9.60 -14.94
N VAL A 632 7.79 9.74 -13.66
CA VAL A 632 6.83 9.78 -12.55
C VAL A 632 5.93 11.02 -12.64
N ALA A 633 6.48 12.18 -13.03
CA ALA A 633 5.68 13.40 -13.23
C ALA A 633 4.63 13.22 -14.35
N LEU A 634 4.98 12.56 -15.47
CA LEU A 634 4.03 12.25 -16.54
C LEU A 634 2.92 11.31 -16.07
N ASP A 635 3.24 10.31 -15.24
CA ASP A 635 2.25 9.40 -14.65
C ASP A 635 1.29 10.17 -13.72
N ILE A 636 1.80 11.09 -12.89
CA ILE A 636 0.96 11.96 -12.03
C ILE A 636 0.03 12.84 -12.86
N LEU A 637 0.54 13.45 -13.93
CA LEU A 637 -0.26 14.35 -14.77
C LEU A 637 -1.39 13.59 -15.47
N GLU A 638 -1.12 12.42 -16.04
CA GLU A 638 -2.17 11.63 -16.69
C GLU A 638 -3.26 11.20 -15.70
N ASP A 639 -2.87 10.72 -14.53
CA ASP A 639 -3.80 10.32 -13.48
C ASP A 639 -4.60 11.52 -12.93
N GLY A 640 -3.94 12.66 -12.74
CA GLY A 640 -4.56 13.89 -12.25
C GLY A 640 -5.49 14.56 -13.27
N ILE A 641 -5.15 14.54 -14.56
CA ILE A 641 -6.01 15.07 -15.64
C ILE A 641 -7.29 14.24 -15.74
N LEU A 642 -7.18 12.92 -15.64
CA LEU A 642 -8.34 12.02 -15.67
C LEU A 642 -9.22 12.21 -14.43
N ALA A 643 -8.63 12.33 -13.24
CA ALA A 643 -9.35 12.63 -12.01
C ALA A 643 -10.10 13.97 -12.10
N LEU A 644 -9.45 15.03 -12.60
CA LEU A 644 -10.03 16.36 -12.75
C LEU A 644 -11.18 16.39 -13.77
N ALA A 645 -11.08 15.59 -14.84
CA ALA A 645 -12.16 15.46 -15.82
C ALA A 645 -13.42 14.81 -15.22
N ASN A 646 -13.26 13.78 -14.37
CA ASN A 646 -14.38 13.16 -13.67
C ASN A 646 -14.98 14.09 -12.60
N VAL A 647 -14.13 14.85 -11.89
CA VAL A 647 -14.58 15.91 -10.96
C VAL A 647 -15.44 16.95 -11.70
N GLU A 648 -15.02 17.40 -12.89
CA GLU A 648 -15.82 18.34 -13.69
C GLU A 648 -17.12 17.72 -14.21
N ALA A 649 -17.12 16.43 -14.60
CA ALA A 649 -18.33 15.73 -15.01
C ALA A 649 -19.35 15.62 -13.87
N ALA A 650 -18.90 15.23 -12.66
CA ALA A 650 -19.74 15.17 -11.47
C ALA A 650 -20.32 16.56 -11.11
N TYR A 651 -19.51 17.61 -11.20
CA TYR A 651 -19.97 18.99 -10.98
C TYR A 651 -21.16 19.35 -11.87
N ARG A 652 -21.15 18.96 -13.16
CA ARG A 652 -22.28 19.25 -14.07
C ARG A 652 -23.59 18.61 -13.61
N HIS A 653 -23.54 17.36 -13.14
CA HIS A 653 -24.73 16.67 -12.63
C HIS A 653 -25.20 17.24 -11.29
N GLU A 654 -24.28 17.60 -10.39
CA GLU A 654 -24.62 18.26 -9.12
C GLU A 654 -25.26 19.63 -9.33
N THR A 655 -24.78 20.43 -10.28
CA THR A 655 -25.37 21.73 -10.62
C THR A 655 -26.79 21.55 -11.17
N GLN A 656 -27.01 20.57 -12.04
CA GLN A 656 -28.36 20.25 -12.52
C GLN A 656 -29.29 19.76 -11.39
N ALA A 657 -28.75 19.01 -10.41
CA ALA A 657 -29.53 18.55 -9.27
C ALA A 657 -29.90 19.72 -8.36
N LYS A 658 -28.97 20.66 -8.15
CA LYS A 658 -29.20 21.91 -7.44
C LYS A 658 -30.32 22.72 -8.09
N GLU A 659 -30.22 22.96 -9.40
CA GLU A 659 -31.22 23.71 -10.17
C GLU A 659 -32.62 23.09 -10.02
N ALA A 660 -32.72 21.76 -10.14
CA ALA A 660 -34.00 21.05 -9.95
C ALA A 660 -34.56 21.20 -8.51
N ILE A 661 -33.69 21.16 -7.50
CA ILE A 661 -34.10 21.37 -6.09
C ILE A 661 -34.55 22.80 -5.87
N GLU A 662 -33.85 23.80 -6.44
CA GLU A 662 -34.22 25.21 -6.34
C GLU A 662 -35.57 25.49 -7.01
N GLU A 663 -35.80 24.95 -8.21
CA GLU A 663 -37.10 25.03 -8.90
C GLU A 663 -38.22 24.44 -8.03
N PHE A 664 -37.97 23.30 -7.38
CA PHE A 664 -38.95 22.67 -6.49
C PHE A 664 -39.19 23.49 -5.20
N ILE A 665 -38.14 23.99 -4.55
CA ILE A 665 -38.25 24.85 -3.35
C ILE A 665 -39.07 26.11 -3.65
N GLN A 666 -38.83 26.74 -4.82
CA GLN A 666 -39.59 27.89 -5.28
C GLN A 666 -41.06 27.53 -5.52
N SER A 667 -41.34 26.35 -6.10
CA SER A 667 -42.71 25.87 -6.31
C SER A 667 -43.48 25.60 -5.01
N CYS A 668 -42.77 25.25 -3.92
CA CYS A 668 -43.35 24.98 -2.61
C CYS A 668 -43.26 26.19 -1.63
N SER A 669 -42.75 27.36 -2.05
CA SER A 669 -42.58 28.55 -1.21
C SER A 669 -41.72 28.37 0.06
N LEU A 670 -40.76 27.43 0.04
CA LEU A 670 -39.91 27.05 1.18
C LEU A 670 -38.61 27.88 1.25
N TYR A 671 -38.71 29.20 1.35
CA TYR A 671 -37.56 30.12 1.23
C TYR A 671 -36.45 29.95 2.29
N GLN A 672 -36.76 29.40 3.47
CA GLN A 672 -35.75 29.16 4.53
C GLN A 672 -34.67 28.14 4.12
N LEU A 673 -35.01 27.17 3.25
CA LEU A 673 -34.07 26.18 2.73
C LEU A 673 -33.19 26.76 1.63
N GLN A 674 -33.68 27.74 0.86
CA GLN A 674 -32.95 28.39 -0.22
C GLN A 674 -31.72 29.14 0.30
N ASP A 675 -31.88 29.89 1.40
CA ASP A 675 -30.75 30.61 2.04
C ASP A 675 -29.61 29.65 2.48
N SER A 676 -29.95 28.42 2.88
CA SER A 676 -28.97 27.40 3.28
C SER A 676 -28.20 26.80 2.09
N LEU A 677 -28.84 26.71 0.93
CA LEU A 677 -28.24 26.27 -0.33
C LEU A 677 -27.26 27.31 -0.88
N ASP A 678 -27.62 28.60 -0.80
CA ASP A 678 -26.82 29.70 -1.32
C ASP A 678 -25.60 30.03 -0.44
N ALA A 679 -25.70 29.85 0.88
CA ALA A 679 -24.55 30.02 1.78
C ALA A 679 -23.41 29.01 1.51
N ALA A 680 -23.71 27.83 0.97
CA ALA A 680 -22.73 26.77 0.72
C ALA A 680 -21.89 26.95 -0.59
N ASP A 681 -22.23 27.93 -1.43
CA ASP A 681 -21.64 28.15 -2.76
C ASP A 681 -20.63 29.31 -2.82
N GLN A 682 -20.28 29.95 -1.69
CA GLN A 682 -19.36 31.10 -1.65
C GLN A 682 -17.87 30.78 -1.94
N GLN A 683 -17.51 29.56 -2.36
CA GLN A 683 -16.13 29.20 -2.73
C GLN A 683 -15.97 29.07 -4.25
N THR A 684 -15.07 29.86 -4.83
CA THR A 684 -14.71 29.85 -6.25
C THR A 684 -14.18 28.47 -6.66
N ASP A 685 -14.87 27.78 -7.58
CA ASP A 685 -14.47 26.47 -8.10
C ASP A 685 -13.24 26.59 -9.03
N GLU A 686 -12.03 26.62 -8.45
CA GLU A 686 -10.75 26.70 -9.17
C GLU A 686 -10.36 25.40 -9.92
N ASN A 687 -11.09 24.30 -9.68
CA ASN A 687 -10.74 22.95 -10.11
C ASN A 687 -11.33 22.59 -11.49
N ARG A 688 -11.04 23.41 -12.51
CA ARG A 688 -11.52 23.20 -13.88
C ARG A 688 -10.44 22.60 -14.78
N LEU A 689 -10.85 21.69 -15.68
CA LEU A 689 -9.95 20.93 -16.54
C LEU A 689 -9.15 21.81 -17.52
N LEU A 690 -9.85 22.67 -18.29
CA LEU A 690 -9.21 23.46 -19.34
C LEU A 690 -8.22 24.52 -18.83
N PRO A 691 -8.50 25.27 -17.74
CA PRO A 691 -7.51 26.15 -17.13
C PRO A 691 -6.27 25.42 -16.63
N ALA A 692 -6.42 24.23 -16.04
CA ALA A 692 -5.29 23.40 -15.63
C ALA A 692 -4.45 22.97 -16.84
N MET A 693 -5.10 22.50 -17.91
CA MET A 693 -4.43 22.13 -19.16
C MET A 693 -3.64 23.29 -19.80
N ASN A 694 -4.15 24.51 -19.70
CA ASN A 694 -3.43 25.70 -20.16
C ASN A 694 -2.11 25.91 -19.42
N LYS A 695 -2.05 25.59 -18.12
CA LYS A 695 -0.82 25.67 -17.30
C LYS A 695 0.15 24.52 -17.61
N ILE A 696 -0.36 23.33 -17.93
CA ILE A 696 0.45 22.13 -18.21
C ILE A 696 1.06 22.17 -19.62
N TRP A 697 0.32 22.67 -20.62
CA TRP A 697 0.71 22.61 -22.04
C TRP A 697 2.13 23.09 -22.36
N PRO A 698 2.61 24.26 -21.87
CA PRO A 698 3.97 24.70 -22.14
C PRO A 698 5.05 23.69 -21.67
N PHE A 699 4.78 22.97 -20.59
CA PHE A 699 5.72 21.98 -20.04
C PHE A 699 5.70 20.67 -20.84
N PHE A 700 4.59 20.30 -21.48
CA PHE A 700 4.60 19.21 -22.47
C PHE A 700 5.49 19.55 -23.65
N ILE A 701 5.46 20.80 -24.14
CA ILE A 701 6.33 21.23 -25.23
C ILE A 701 7.81 21.11 -24.84
N VAL A 702 8.18 21.56 -23.64
CA VAL A 702 9.54 21.41 -23.11
C VAL A 702 9.94 19.93 -22.96
N CYS A 703 9.01 19.08 -22.52
CA CYS A 703 9.25 17.64 -22.34
C CYS A 703 9.49 16.91 -23.67
N VAL A 704 8.79 17.30 -24.74
CA VAL A 704 9.01 16.77 -26.10
C VAL A 704 10.38 17.16 -26.67
N GLN A 705 10.95 18.26 -26.20
CA GLN A 705 12.29 18.74 -26.58
C GLN A 705 13.42 18.12 -25.73
N ASN A 706 13.11 17.19 -24.82
CA ASN A 706 14.11 16.56 -23.96
C ASN A 706 15.08 15.68 -24.77
N SER A 707 16.29 15.44 -24.27
CA SER A 707 17.28 14.58 -24.94
C SER A 707 16.99 13.09 -24.78
N ASN A 708 16.16 12.69 -23.80
CA ASN A 708 15.92 11.30 -23.49
C ASN A 708 14.73 10.70 -24.28
N PRO A 709 14.95 9.67 -25.12
CA PRO A 709 13.90 9.10 -25.96
C PRO A 709 12.78 8.41 -25.16
N ALA A 710 13.08 7.83 -23.99
CA ALA A 710 12.05 7.20 -23.16
C ALA A 710 11.05 8.23 -22.60
N VAL A 711 11.56 9.40 -22.22
CA VAL A 711 10.74 10.52 -21.73
C VAL A 711 9.87 11.08 -22.85
N ILE A 712 10.43 11.31 -24.04
CA ILE A 712 9.67 11.79 -25.20
C ILE A 712 8.51 10.84 -25.52
N LYS A 713 8.79 9.54 -25.62
CA LYS A 713 7.75 8.52 -25.93
C LYS A 713 6.61 8.54 -24.92
N ARG A 714 6.94 8.58 -23.63
CA ARG A 714 5.94 8.65 -22.55
C ARG A 714 5.15 9.96 -22.60
N CYS A 715 5.82 11.07 -22.92
CA CYS A 715 5.19 12.38 -23.06
C CYS A 715 4.19 12.43 -24.22
N LEU A 716 4.53 11.84 -25.38
CA LEU A 716 3.62 11.76 -26.53
C LEU A 716 2.36 10.95 -26.20
N ALA A 717 2.50 9.84 -25.47
CA ALA A 717 1.35 9.09 -24.97
C ALA A 717 0.51 9.92 -23.99
N ALA A 718 1.14 10.61 -23.04
CA ALA A 718 0.43 11.48 -22.09
C ALA A 718 -0.31 12.63 -22.81
N VAL A 719 0.29 13.23 -23.85
CA VAL A 719 -0.36 14.26 -24.68
C VAL A 719 -1.56 13.68 -25.43
N SER A 720 -1.43 12.47 -26.01
CA SER A 720 -2.55 11.79 -26.66
C SER A 720 -3.73 11.62 -25.70
N SER A 721 -3.50 11.01 -24.53
CA SER A 721 -4.51 10.82 -23.48
C SER A 721 -5.13 12.16 -23.05
N SER A 722 -4.29 13.17 -22.81
CA SER A 722 -4.72 14.51 -22.37
C SER A 722 -5.64 15.20 -23.37
N VAL A 723 -5.31 15.15 -24.66
CA VAL A 723 -6.12 15.78 -25.72
C VAL A 723 -7.45 15.04 -25.90
N GLN A 724 -7.46 13.71 -25.79
CA GLN A 724 -8.69 12.92 -25.86
C GLN A 724 -9.66 13.24 -24.70
N ILE A 725 -9.12 13.49 -23.50
CA ILE A 725 -9.92 13.84 -22.31
C ILE A 725 -10.47 15.28 -22.42
N CYS A 726 -9.63 16.24 -22.82
CA CYS A 726 -10.01 17.67 -22.86
C CYS A 726 -10.82 18.08 -24.10
N GLY A 727 -10.77 17.29 -25.19
CA GLY A 727 -11.41 17.60 -26.46
C GLY A 727 -10.51 18.41 -27.41
N GLY A 728 -10.69 18.21 -28.71
CA GLY A 728 -9.75 18.67 -29.74
C GLY A 728 -9.79 20.17 -30.06
N ASP A 729 -10.96 20.81 -29.92
CA ASP A 729 -11.15 22.22 -30.29
C ASP A 729 -10.20 23.16 -29.53
N PHE A 730 -9.97 22.83 -28.25
CA PHE A 730 -9.06 23.58 -27.38
C PHE A 730 -7.61 23.55 -27.87
N PHE A 731 -7.18 22.46 -28.53
CA PHE A 731 -5.80 22.29 -28.98
C PHE A 731 -5.57 22.67 -30.44
N SER A 732 -6.62 22.89 -31.23
CA SER A 732 -6.48 23.20 -32.66
C SER A 732 -5.54 24.38 -32.93
N ARG A 733 -5.70 25.49 -32.18
CA ARG A 733 -4.79 26.66 -32.27
C ARG A 733 -3.41 26.38 -31.67
N ARG A 734 -3.31 25.51 -30.66
CA ARG A 734 -2.04 25.17 -29.99
C ARG A 734 -1.17 24.29 -30.87
N PHE A 735 -1.74 23.29 -31.56
CA PHE A 735 -1.02 22.51 -32.55
C PHE A 735 -0.61 23.35 -33.76
N HIS A 736 -1.37 24.39 -34.12
CA HIS A 736 -0.92 25.34 -35.12
C HIS A 736 0.33 26.13 -34.67
N THR A 737 0.33 26.64 -33.43
CA THR A 737 1.46 27.45 -32.90
C THR A 737 2.67 26.59 -32.49
N ASP A 738 2.46 25.57 -31.67
CA ASP A 738 3.52 24.79 -31.02
C ASP A 738 3.76 23.42 -31.68
N GLY A 739 2.86 22.98 -32.59
CA GLY A 739 2.91 21.66 -33.22
C GLY A 739 4.21 21.39 -33.99
N GLY A 740 4.90 22.45 -34.43
CA GLY A 740 6.20 22.37 -35.08
C GLY A 740 7.24 21.58 -34.27
N HIS A 741 7.16 21.57 -32.93
CA HIS A 741 8.05 20.79 -32.08
C HIS A 741 7.79 19.29 -32.15
N PHE A 742 6.53 18.86 -32.28
CA PHE A 742 6.17 17.46 -32.45
C PHE A 742 6.54 16.95 -33.84
N TRP A 743 6.19 17.72 -34.87
CA TRP A 743 6.41 17.31 -36.27
C TRP A 743 7.90 17.30 -36.64
N ARG A 744 8.73 18.09 -35.95
CA ARG A 744 10.18 18.09 -36.14
C ARG A 744 10.79 16.71 -35.89
N LEU A 745 10.27 15.95 -34.92
CA LEU A 745 10.73 14.59 -34.60
C LEU A 745 10.56 13.61 -35.77
N LEU A 746 9.55 13.84 -36.62
CA LEU A 746 9.32 13.07 -37.86
C LEU A 746 10.28 13.47 -38.98
N THR A 747 10.75 14.72 -38.99
CA THR A 747 11.63 15.26 -40.05
C THR A 747 13.12 15.10 -39.79
N THR A 748 13.52 14.82 -38.54
CA THR A 748 14.92 14.61 -38.17
C THR A 748 15.46 13.32 -38.78
N SER A 749 16.55 13.43 -39.54
CA SER A 749 17.20 12.29 -40.18
C SER A 749 17.81 11.35 -39.13
N PRO A 750 17.65 10.02 -39.26
CA PRO A 750 18.44 9.06 -38.49
C PRO A 750 19.94 9.11 -38.81
N PHE A 751 20.32 9.75 -39.93
CA PHE A 751 21.66 9.65 -40.54
C PHE A 751 22.40 10.98 -40.71
N HIS A 752 21.79 12.14 -40.45
CA HIS A 752 22.43 13.44 -40.65
C HIS A 752 22.10 14.48 -39.57
N THR A 753 23.14 14.92 -38.86
CA THR A 753 23.16 16.02 -37.89
C THR A 753 23.30 17.36 -38.64
N LYS A 754 22.32 18.25 -38.55
CA LYS A 754 22.55 19.69 -38.76
C LYS A 754 22.82 20.35 -37.42
N GLN A 755 24.04 20.87 -37.25
CA GLN A 755 24.44 21.77 -36.17
C GLN A 755 23.69 23.12 -36.32
N ASP A 756 22.45 23.23 -35.86
CA ASP A 756 21.79 24.54 -35.80
C ASP A 756 20.85 24.69 -34.59
N VAL A 757 21.17 24.04 -33.47
CA VAL A 757 20.40 24.16 -32.20
C VAL A 757 20.93 25.30 -31.30
N ARG A 758 21.66 26.28 -31.85
CA ARG A 758 22.26 27.35 -31.04
C ARG A 758 21.34 28.56 -30.76
N LYS A 759 20.14 28.66 -31.34
CA LYS A 759 19.29 29.86 -31.17
C LYS A 759 18.02 29.72 -30.31
N ASP A 760 17.53 28.51 -30.03
CA ASP A 760 16.27 28.34 -29.26
C ASP A 760 16.47 27.83 -27.83
N ARG A 761 17.72 27.69 -27.36
CA ARG A 761 18.00 27.22 -25.99
C ARG A 761 18.05 28.38 -25.01
N ILE A 762 16.90 28.76 -24.49
CA ILE A 762 16.82 29.26 -23.11
C ILE A 762 15.70 28.47 -22.45
N PRO A 763 15.99 27.30 -21.85
CA PRO A 763 15.14 26.85 -20.75
C PRO A 763 15.12 27.99 -19.74
N LEU A 764 14.01 28.21 -19.02
CA LEU A 764 13.94 29.14 -17.89
C LEU A 764 15.03 28.78 -16.85
N GLN A 765 16.24 29.26 -17.08
CA GLN A 765 17.42 29.06 -16.27
C GLN A 765 17.64 30.34 -15.50
N LEU A 766 17.60 30.24 -14.18
CA LEU A 766 17.97 31.34 -13.31
C LEU A 766 19.43 31.75 -13.62
N PRO A 767 19.74 33.06 -13.65
CA PRO A 767 20.98 33.62 -14.20
C PRO A 767 22.31 33.19 -13.54
N TYR A 768 22.28 32.31 -12.53
CA TYR A 768 23.46 31.89 -11.76
C TYR A 768 23.89 30.43 -11.97
N ARG A 769 23.23 29.64 -12.84
CA ARG A 769 23.65 28.25 -13.15
C ARG A 769 24.44 28.17 -14.45
N ASN A 770 25.75 28.41 -14.38
CA ASN A 770 26.69 28.01 -15.42
C ASN A 770 27.06 26.53 -15.24
N VAL A 771 26.19 25.61 -15.64
CA VAL A 771 26.59 24.24 -15.95
C VAL A 771 26.72 24.18 -17.46
N VAL A 772 27.96 24.03 -17.94
CA VAL A 772 28.25 23.79 -19.36
C VAL A 772 27.38 22.61 -19.82
N PRO A 773 26.53 22.74 -20.84
CA PRO A 773 25.79 21.60 -21.36
C PRO A 773 26.83 20.60 -21.86
N SER A 774 26.93 19.46 -21.17
CA SER A 774 27.69 18.30 -21.65
C SER A 774 27.25 18.02 -23.08
N SER A 775 28.23 17.95 -23.99
CA SER A 775 28.08 17.51 -25.39
C SER A 775 26.95 16.50 -25.51
N GLU A 776 25.86 16.87 -26.17
CA GLU A 776 24.76 15.95 -26.45
C GLU A 776 25.30 14.80 -27.29
N GLU A 777 25.44 13.63 -26.68
CA GLU A 777 25.65 12.40 -27.43
C GLU A 777 24.43 12.20 -28.35
N PRO A 778 24.65 11.98 -29.66
CA PRO A 778 23.55 11.80 -30.59
C PRO A 778 22.72 10.56 -30.22
N MET A 779 21.39 10.69 -30.29
CA MET A 779 20.47 9.58 -30.03
C MET A 779 20.77 8.40 -30.96
N ALA A 780 20.80 7.19 -30.40
CA ALA A 780 20.98 5.97 -31.17
C ALA A 780 19.85 5.79 -32.19
N GLU A 781 20.18 5.31 -33.39
CA GLU A 781 19.26 5.19 -34.53
C GLU A 781 17.94 4.46 -34.20
N VAL A 782 18.03 3.34 -33.49
CA VAL A 782 16.87 2.55 -33.03
C VAL A 782 15.97 3.34 -32.07
N SER A 783 16.55 4.24 -31.27
CA SER A 783 15.77 5.07 -30.34
C SER A 783 15.02 6.18 -31.07
N THR A 784 15.63 6.77 -32.11
CA THR A 784 14.98 7.77 -32.98
C THR A 784 13.80 7.17 -33.74
N LEU A 785 13.94 5.97 -34.31
CA LEU A 785 12.83 5.26 -34.96
C LEU A 785 11.69 4.97 -33.97
N LYS A 786 12.00 4.59 -32.73
CA LYS A 786 10.99 4.37 -31.69
C LYS A 786 10.25 5.65 -31.30
N VAL A 787 10.93 6.80 -31.28
CA VAL A 787 10.29 8.11 -31.05
C VAL A 787 9.38 8.47 -32.22
N GLN A 788 9.83 8.30 -33.46
CA GLN A 788 9.04 8.54 -34.66
C GLN A 788 7.78 7.67 -34.71
N ALA A 789 7.90 6.38 -34.40
CA ALA A 789 6.76 5.47 -34.26
C ALA A 789 5.76 5.96 -33.19
N SER A 790 6.25 6.47 -32.05
CA SER A 790 5.38 7.03 -31.01
C SER A 790 4.66 8.31 -31.45
N VAL A 791 5.28 9.18 -32.26
CA VAL A 791 4.60 10.36 -32.82
C VAL A 791 3.51 9.92 -33.81
N LEU A 792 3.77 8.92 -34.65
CA LEU A 792 2.79 8.36 -35.58
C LEU A 792 1.60 7.71 -34.84
N ASN A 793 1.87 6.96 -33.77
CA ASN A 793 0.82 6.40 -32.92
C ASN A 793 -0.01 7.50 -32.24
N MET A 794 0.62 8.56 -31.73
CA MET A 794 -0.10 9.73 -31.20
C MET A 794 -1.02 10.34 -32.26
N ILE A 795 -0.55 10.55 -33.50
CA ILE A 795 -1.38 11.06 -34.61
C ILE A 795 -2.56 10.11 -34.89
N SER A 796 -2.30 8.81 -34.93
CA SER A 796 -3.34 7.78 -35.13
C SER A 796 -4.42 7.86 -34.05
N GLU A 797 -4.03 7.89 -32.77
CA GLU A 797 -4.95 7.94 -31.64
C GLU A 797 -5.78 9.23 -31.63
N LEU A 798 -5.14 10.37 -31.89
CA LEU A 798 -5.80 11.68 -31.94
C LEU A 798 -6.82 11.78 -33.08
N SER A 799 -6.51 11.20 -34.24
CA SER A 799 -7.36 11.28 -35.43
C SER A 799 -8.52 10.29 -35.41
N GLN A 800 -8.34 9.08 -34.86
CA GLN A 800 -9.41 8.07 -34.77
C GLN A 800 -10.50 8.42 -33.74
N ASN A 801 -10.15 9.16 -32.69
CA ASN A 801 -11.11 9.51 -31.64
C ASN A 801 -11.89 10.78 -32.03
N LYS A 802 -13.24 10.65 -32.11
CA LYS A 802 -14.17 11.73 -32.49
C LYS A 802 -14.03 12.99 -31.62
N LYS A 803 -13.65 12.86 -30.35
CA LYS A 803 -13.48 14.00 -29.44
C LYS A 803 -12.19 14.78 -29.69
N SER A 804 -11.14 14.14 -30.19
CA SER A 804 -9.82 14.75 -30.38
C SER A 804 -9.51 15.11 -31.83
N ALA A 805 -10.20 14.53 -32.81
CA ALA A 805 -9.92 14.72 -34.23
C ALA A 805 -9.85 16.21 -34.67
N SER A 806 -10.70 17.07 -34.09
CA SER A 806 -10.71 18.51 -34.37
C SER A 806 -9.42 19.25 -33.95
N ALA A 807 -8.59 18.64 -33.10
CA ALA A 807 -7.27 19.16 -32.74
C ALA A 807 -6.31 19.23 -33.94
N LEU A 808 -6.45 18.30 -34.88
CA LEU A 808 -5.60 18.19 -36.06
C LEU A 808 -6.14 18.96 -37.26
N ALA A 809 -7.38 19.47 -37.22
CA ALA A 809 -8.06 20.08 -38.37
C ALA A 809 -7.25 21.20 -39.04
N VAL A 810 -6.63 22.09 -38.25
CA VAL A 810 -5.85 23.24 -38.78
C VAL A 810 -4.50 22.81 -39.35
N VAL A 811 -3.93 21.70 -38.85
CA VAL A 811 -2.61 21.20 -39.27
C VAL A 811 -2.70 19.97 -40.18
N LEU A 812 -3.91 19.59 -40.59
CA LEU A 812 -4.21 18.33 -41.26
C LEU A 812 -3.38 18.13 -42.52
N ASN A 813 -3.34 19.14 -43.40
CA ASN A 813 -2.57 19.09 -44.65
C ASN A 813 -1.08 18.81 -44.38
N LYS A 814 -0.50 19.53 -43.43
CA LYS A 814 0.92 19.42 -43.08
C LYS A 814 1.27 18.06 -42.47
N VAL A 815 0.47 17.60 -41.51
CA VAL A 815 0.69 16.32 -40.84
C VAL A 815 0.50 15.17 -41.84
N THR A 816 -0.54 15.22 -42.66
CA THR A 816 -0.82 14.17 -43.67
C THR A 816 0.31 14.08 -44.71
N GLY A 817 0.82 15.21 -45.20
CA GLY A 817 1.98 15.21 -46.11
C GLY A 817 3.22 14.53 -45.52
N LEU A 818 3.54 14.81 -44.24
CA LEU A 818 4.66 14.19 -43.54
C LEU A 818 4.47 12.68 -43.34
N VAL A 819 3.28 12.25 -42.93
CA VAL A 819 2.98 10.82 -42.68
C VAL A 819 3.00 10.03 -43.99
N VAL A 820 2.47 10.58 -45.09
CA VAL A 820 2.53 9.95 -46.43
C VAL A 820 3.99 9.77 -46.87
N GLY A 821 4.84 10.78 -46.70
CA GLY A 821 6.26 10.69 -47.04
C GLY A 821 6.99 9.58 -46.27
N ILE A 822 6.72 9.45 -44.97
CA ILE A 822 7.31 8.40 -44.13
C ILE A 822 6.76 7.02 -44.51
N ALA A 823 5.44 6.89 -44.71
CA ALA A 823 4.83 5.62 -45.10
C ALA A 823 5.45 5.13 -46.42
N CYS A 824 5.58 6.01 -47.42
CA CYS A 824 6.11 5.70 -48.74
C CYS A 824 7.62 5.39 -48.77
N SER A 825 8.36 5.63 -47.68
CA SER A 825 9.79 5.29 -47.58
C SER A 825 10.06 3.79 -47.39
N GLY A 826 9.10 3.04 -46.86
CA GLY A 826 9.22 1.57 -46.70
C GLY A 826 10.12 1.09 -45.58
N ILE A 827 10.44 1.93 -44.58
CA ILE A 827 11.23 1.51 -43.41
C ILE A 827 10.40 0.59 -42.53
N ALA A 828 10.86 -0.66 -42.37
CA ALA A 828 10.13 -1.72 -41.68
C ALA A 828 9.71 -1.36 -40.23
N GLY A 829 10.53 -0.58 -39.50
CA GLY A 829 10.23 -0.17 -38.12
C GLY A 829 9.15 0.92 -37.97
N LEU A 830 8.78 1.62 -39.05
CA LEU A 830 7.80 2.72 -39.02
C LEU A 830 6.54 2.41 -39.84
N GLN A 831 6.59 1.40 -40.70
CA GLN A 831 5.55 1.13 -41.70
C GLN A 831 4.18 0.89 -41.07
N ASP A 832 4.08 0.07 -40.02
CA ASP A 832 2.79 -0.24 -39.39
C ASP A 832 2.21 0.97 -38.66
N ALA A 833 3.04 1.72 -37.92
CA ALA A 833 2.63 2.94 -37.23
C ALA A 833 2.18 4.03 -38.24
N ALA A 834 2.86 4.14 -39.38
CA ALA A 834 2.51 5.09 -40.44
C ALA A 834 1.19 4.71 -41.12
N VAL A 835 0.94 3.42 -41.39
CA VAL A 835 -0.33 2.96 -41.95
C VAL A 835 -1.50 3.22 -40.99
N ASN A 836 -1.32 2.95 -39.69
CA ASN A 836 -2.33 3.26 -38.68
C ASN A 836 -2.62 4.77 -38.60
N ALA A 837 -1.57 5.59 -38.64
CA ALA A 837 -1.71 7.05 -38.67
C ALA A 837 -2.47 7.53 -39.93
N LEU A 838 -2.18 6.97 -41.11
CA LEU A 838 -2.92 7.29 -42.33
C LEU A 838 -4.38 6.85 -42.27
N GLN A 839 -4.66 5.67 -41.70
CA GLN A 839 -6.01 5.19 -41.47
C GLN A 839 -6.79 6.15 -40.54
N GLY A 840 -6.14 6.64 -39.49
CA GLY A 840 -6.71 7.63 -38.60
C GLY A 840 -6.97 8.98 -39.30
N LEU A 841 -6.00 9.51 -40.05
CA LEU A 841 -6.15 10.76 -40.79
C LEU A 841 -7.25 10.68 -41.87
N ALA A 842 -7.39 9.52 -42.52
CA ALA A 842 -8.44 9.30 -43.49
C ALA A 842 -9.85 9.23 -42.87
N SER A 843 -9.96 9.04 -41.55
CA SER A 843 -11.24 9.21 -40.84
C SER A 843 -11.66 10.67 -40.69
N ILE A 844 -10.72 11.63 -40.86
CA ILE A 844 -10.99 13.07 -40.89
C ILE A 844 -11.25 13.52 -42.33
N ASP A 845 -10.30 13.24 -43.23
CA ASP A 845 -10.37 13.59 -44.65
C ASP A 845 -9.79 12.46 -45.51
N PRO A 846 -10.64 11.57 -46.06
CA PRO A 846 -10.19 10.46 -46.90
C PRO A 846 -9.67 10.94 -48.26
N ASP A 847 -10.24 12.01 -48.81
CA ASP A 847 -9.91 12.51 -50.14
C ASP A 847 -8.48 13.06 -50.16
N LEU A 848 -8.09 13.81 -49.12
CA LEU A 848 -6.73 14.32 -48.97
C LEU A 848 -5.70 13.17 -48.93
N VAL A 849 -5.96 12.12 -48.14
CA VAL A 849 -5.04 10.98 -48.01
C VAL A 849 -4.93 10.23 -49.35
N TRP A 850 -6.06 10.04 -50.03
CA TRP A 850 -6.09 9.39 -51.34
C TRP A 850 -5.32 10.22 -52.38
N LEU A 851 -5.56 11.53 -52.47
CA LEU A 851 -4.90 12.43 -53.42
C LEU A 851 -3.38 12.41 -53.27
N LEU A 852 -2.88 12.48 -52.04
CA LEU A 852 -1.45 12.47 -51.75
C LEU A 852 -0.78 11.13 -52.13
N LEU A 853 -1.46 10.00 -51.92
CA LEU A 853 -0.95 8.67 -52.30
C LEU A 853 -1.07 8.42 -53.80
N ALA A 854 -2.15 8.89 -54.43
CA ALA A 854 -2.39 8.78 -55.86
C ALA A 854 -1.35 9.57 -56.66
N ASP A 855 -0.99 10.76 -56.21
CA ASP A 855 0.07 11.60 -56.81
C ASP A 855 1.40 10.84 -56.91
N ILE A 856 1.80 10.12 -55.86
CA ILE A 856 3.02 9.31 -55.85
C ILE A 856 2.85 8.02 -56.67
N TYR A 857 1.72 7.32 -56.53
CA TYR A 857 1.53 6.02 -57.18
C TYR A 857 1.45 6.14 -58.72
N TYR A 858 0.65 7.08 -59.23
CA TYR A 858 0.41 7.22 -60.67
C TYR A 858 1.53 7.93 -61.42
N SER A 859 2.29 8.80 -60.76
CA SER A 859 3.51 9.38 -61.34
C SER A 859 4.62 8.34 -61.55
N VAL A 860 4.73 7.35 -60.65
CA VAL A 860 5.74 6.29 -60.70
C VAL A 860 5.31 5.12 -61.59
N LYS A 861 4.03 4.71 -61.57
CA LYS A 861 3.49 3.64 -62.42
C LYS A 861 2.72 4.17 -63.63
N LYS A 862 3.46 4.43 -64.73
CA LYS A 862 2.88 4.89 -66.01
C LYS A 862 2.02 3.84 -66.77
N LYS A 863 1.96 2.59 -66.32
CA LYS A 863 1.32 1.46 -67.05
C LYS A 863 -0.08 1.07 -66.57
N ASP A 864 -0.48 1.43 -65.35
CA ASP A 864 -1.74 1.01 -64.70
C ASP A 864 -2.62 2.23 -64.35
N ILE A 865 -2.89 3.13 -65.32
CA ILE A 865 -3.73 4.31 -65.08
C ILE A 865 -5.20 3.91 -65.25
N PRO A 866 -6.05 4.09 -64.22
CA PRO A 866 -7.48 3.82 -64.35
C PRO A 866 -8.11 4.77 -65.36
N LEU A 867 -8.92 4.21 -66.26
CA LEU A 867 -9.75 4.99 -67.19
C LEU A 867 -10.87 5.67 -66.38
N PRO A 868 -11.22 6.93 -66.68
CA PRO A 868 -12.30 7.62 -65.99
C PRO A 868 -13.64 6.87 -66.20
N PRO A 869 -14.54 6.87 -65.20
CA PRO A 869 -15.82 6.15 -65.28
C PRO A 869 -16.76 6.70 -66.36
N THR A 870 -16.58 7.96 -66.77
CA THR A 870 -17.28 8.60 -67.90
C THR A 870 -16.29 9.38 -68.76
N SER A 871 -16.58 9.53 -70.06
CA SER A 871 -15.74 10.26 -71.03
C SER A 871 -15.67 11.78 -70.81
N GLU A 872 -16.46 12.31 -69.87
CA GLU A 872 -16.51 13.73 -69.51
C GLU A 872 -15.49 14.10 -68.41
N LEU A 873 -14.98 13.11 -67.67
CA LEU A 873 -14.03 13.33 -66.60
C LEU A 873 -12.58 13.33 -67.14
N PRO A 874 -11.73 14.27 -66.71
CA PRO A 874 -10.34 14.33 -67.13
C PRO A 874 -9.58 13.06 -66.72
N VAL A 875 -8.66 12.61 -67.57
CA VAL A 875 -7.76 11.48 -67.27
C VAL A 875 -6.90 11.84 -66.07
N ILE A 876 -6.52 10.88 -65.21
CA ILE A 876 -5.81 11.16 -63.96
C ILE A 876 -4.54 12.00 -64.14
N ASN A 877 -3.83 11.85 -65.28
CA ASN A 877 -2.64 12.63 -65.61
C ASN A 877 -2.92 14.12 -65.90
N GLN A 878 -4.17 14.49 -66.18
CA GLN A 878 -4.61 15.87 -66.33
C GLN A 878 -5.01 16.49 -64.96
N VAL A 879 -5.40 15.65 -63.99
CA VAL A 879 -5.77 16.07 -62.63
C VAL A 879 -4.53 16.11 -61.72
N LEU A 880 -3.65 15.13 -61.83
CA LEU A 880 -2.38 14.99 -61.12
C LEU A 880 -1.25 14.93 -62.16
N PRO A 881 -0.70 16.09 -62.58
CA PRO A 881 0.40 16.11 -63.54
C PRO A 881 1.65 15.47 -62.91
N PRO A 882 2.43 14.67 -63.65
CA PRO A 882 3.64 14.05 -63.12
C PRO A 882 4.65 15.14 -62.71
N PRO A 883 5.18 15.11 -61.48
CA PRO A 883 6.08 16.16 -60.99
C PRO A 883 7.40 16.16 -61.75
N SER A 884 7.96 17.35 -61.98
CA SER A 884 9.22 17.54 -62.72
C SER A 884 10.44 17.31 -61.81
N SER A 885 10.25 17.44 -60.50
CA SER A 885 11.27 17.23 -59.48
C SER A 885 10.68 16.55 -58.23
N PRO A 886 11.48 15.82 -57.42
CA PRO A 886 11.00 15.18 -56.19
C PRO A 886 10.50 16.18 -55.12
N ASN A 887 10.76 17.48 -55.29
CA ASN A 887 10.22 18.53 -54.42
C ASN A 887 8.82 19.01 -54.84
N GLU A 888 8.35 18.62 -56.02
CA GLU A 888 7.05 19.03 -56.55
C GLU A 888 5.91 18.08 -56.17
N TYR A 889 6.20 16.90 -55.59
CA TYR A 889 5.17 16.00 -55.07
C TYR A 889 4.27 16.73 -54.04
N LEU A 890 2.96 16.49 -54.11
CA LEU A 890 1.99 17.16 -53.24
C LEU A 890 2.28 16.91 -51.76
N TYR A 891 2.74 15.71 -51.39
CA TYR A 891 3.07 15.40 -49.99
C TYR A 891 4.24 16.26 -49.47
N VAL A 892 5.20 16.64 -50.34
CA VAL A 892 6.32 17.52 -50.00
C VAL A 892 5.87 18.98 -49.95
N GLN A 893 4.95 19.39 -50.83
CA GLN A 893 4.38 20.74 -50.81
C GLN A 893 3.58 21.00 -49.52
N TYR A 894 2.81 20.01 -49.07
CA TYR A 894 2.02 20.14 -47.85
C TYR A 894 2.83 19.87 -46.57
N GLY A 895 3.66 18.81 -46.53
CA GLY A 895 4.38 18.39 -45.33
C GLY A 895 5.76 19.03 -45.14
N GLY A 896 6.41 19.48 -46.22
CA GLY A 896 7.82 19.86 -46.25
C GLY A 896 8.75 18.67 -46.49
N GLN A 897 10.05 18.95 -46.70
CA GLN A 897 11.05 17.91 -46.97
C GLN A 897 11.34 17.05 -45.73
N THR A 898 11.12 15.74 -45.84
CA THR A 898 11.53 14.74 -44.85
C THR A 898 12.95 14.25 -45.13
N TYR A 899 13.92 14.58 -44.28
CA TYR A 899 15.32 14.25 -44.50
C TYR A 899 15.62 12.78 -44.15
N GLY A 900 16.15 12.01 -45.11
CA GLY A 900 16.53 10.60 -44.92
C GLY A 900 15.43 9.57 -45.21
N PHE A 901 14.29 10.00 -45.77
CA PHE A 901 13.16 9.14 -46.15
C PHE A 901 12.92 9.23 -47.66
N GLU A 902 13.71 8.52 -48.46
CA GLU A 902 13.52 8.44 -49.91
C GLU A 902 12.35 7.52 -50.26
N ILE A 903 11.59 7.85 -51.32
CA ILE A 903 10.40 7.10 -51.73
C ILE A 903 10.80 5.72 -52.25
N ASN A 904 10.20 4.66 -51.69
CA ASN A 904 10.34 3.29 -52.16
C ASN A 904 9.10 2.88 -52.97
N VAL A 905 9.29 2.70 -54.28
CA VAL A 905 8.24 2.35 -55.25
C VAL A 905 7.44 1.10 -54.86
N SER A 906 8.09 0.12 -54.23
CA SER A 906 7.42 -1.12 -53.79
C SER A 906 6.52 -0.89 -52.58
N ALA A 907 6.91 0.01 -51.67
CA ALA A 907 6.16 0.33 -50.45
C ALA A 907 4.87 1.10 -50.77
N VAL A 908 4.93 2.06 -51.70
CA VAL A 908 3.76 2.86 -52.14
C VAL A 908 2.62 1.95 -52.63
N GLY A 909 2.93 0.97 -53.47
CA GLY A 909 1.94 0.02 -53.99
C GLY A 909 1.34 -0.90 -52.93
N VAL A 910 2.11 -1.28 -51.89
CA VAL A 910 1.62 -2.08 -50.76
C VAL A 910 0.70 -1.25 -49.88
N ILE A 911 1.05 -0.01 -49.58
CA ILE A 911 0.28 0.90 -48.72
C ILE A 911 -1.05 1.27 -49.37
N LEU A 912 -1.04 1.62 -50.66
CA LEU A 912 -2.27 1.95 -51.39
C LEU A 912 -3.24 0.76 -51.40
N ARG A 913 -2.76 -0.48 -51.59
CA ARG A 913 -3.61 -1.68 -51.49
C ARG A 913 -4.17 -1.90 -50.09
N LYS A 914 -3.33 -1.74 -49.05
CA LYS A 914 -3.76 -1.86 -47.65
C LYS A 914 -4.84 -0.82 -47.31
N LEU A 915 -4.63 0.45 -47.66
CA LEU A 915 -5.60 1.53 -47.39
C LEU A 915 -6.84 1.45 -48.28
N ASN A 916 -6.74 0.95 -49.52
CA ASN A 916 -7.91 0.64 -50.34
C ASN A 916 -8.84 -0.35 -49.63
N PHE A 917 -8.29 -1.39 -49.01
CA PHE A 917 -9.10 -2.35 -48.24
C PHE A 917 -9.63 -1.75 -46.93
N LEU A 918 -8.79 -1.02 -46.19
CA LEU A 918 -9.12 -0.53 -44.84
C LEU A 918 -10.05 0.71 -44.83
N VAL A 919 -9.95 1.57 -45.84
CA VAL A 919 -10.57 2.91 -45.84
C VAL A 919 -11.42 3.11 -47.10
N PHE A 920 -10.83 3.02 -48.29
CA PHE A 920 -11.46 3.54 -49.51
C PHE A 920 -12.54 2.63 -50.09
N ALA A 921 -12.45 1.30 -49.93
CA ALA A 921 -13.47 0.36 -50.42
C ALA A 921 -14.79 0.47 -49.66
N ASN A 922 -14.75 0.83 -48.37
CA ASN A 922 -15.96 0.99 -47.55
C ASN A 922 -16.74 2.28 -47.88
N GLN A 923 -16.08 3.28 -48.48
CA GLN A 923 -16.70 4.54 -48.87
C GLN A 923 -17.38 4.50 -50.25
N MET A 924 -17.02 3.55 -51.12
CA MET A 924 -17.69 3.38 -52.42
C MET A 924 -19.14 2.88 -52.32
N PHE A 925 -19.60 2.46 -51.14
CA PHE A 925 -20.94 1.92 -50.89
C PHE A 925 -21.71 2.61 -49.75
N SER A 926 -21.22 3.75 -49.24
CA SER A 926 -21.90 4.55 -48.22
C SER A 926 -22.67 5.73 -48.80
#